data_AF-A0A3P8P5K8-F1
#
_entry.id   AF-A0A3P8P5K8-F1
#
_cell.length_a   1.000
_cell.length_b   1.000
_cell.length_c   1.000
_cell.angle_alpha   90.00
_cell.angle_beta   90.00
_cell.angle_gamma   90.00
#
_symmetry.space_group_name_H-M   'P 1'
#
loop_
_entity.id
_entity.type
_entity.pdbx_description
1 polymer ?
#
loop_
_entity_poly.entity_id
_entity_poly.type
_entity_poly.pdbx_seq_one_letter_code
_entity_poly.pdbx_strand_id
1 'polypeptide(L)'
;MIILTGDFNLHIDNPSDPATKEFLNILHCLDFIQHVTQPSHNRGHTLDLVITHGLSTSVSSVVDLAVSDHYCVFFNITGFIQRETSVRTMRRRYLTSEVAANFTRVLDECPPVILPAPCDLIFSYFNSKLKKSLDSVAPLTTKKINVKHASPWRNEEVKKLKRNCRAAERRWRKNKNNINHQIFCEQLKVYNNTLRKSRNSYFAKIISINKNNPKVLFSTIDHLFNPDFNSSQRTPTDSLCEQFADHFRGKISAIRSDILSNRDMIVNTSEGSIVPEETLDSFVLVNAENLQKVFSTVRPTTCLLDPIPSSLFKTLYGFFEAELLCMMNCSLQLGVFPAAFKTAVVRPLLKKSNLDCNDFNNYRPVSNLPFLSKVLEKLVFTQITDFLNDRQILEIFQSGFRVNHSTETALLKVLNDLRCNWDSQKLSVLVLLDLSAAFDTVDHAILLNRLKHMVGLSGAVHNWFTSCLSDRSFMVSMDTCFSKIHKMTCGVPQGSVLGPVLFNLYMLPLGSVIRRHGVNFHSYADDTQLYISVSPDDTRQMDALFNCILDIRSWMAENFLQLNQDKTEVLIVGPEAQREKLLSKLEAFSLCPSLQVKNLGVIFDSELGFIPHVKHVTKIGFYHLKNIARVRPILSRANTEMLMHAFITSRIDYCNALLSGLPKKNISPLQLLQNSAARVLTKTRGRAHITPVLESLHWLPVCFRIDFKVLLLVFKCLNGLGPSYLSDLLLPYEPSRTLRSSGTGLLIVPKVRTHTHGEAAFQWYGPRLWNSLPEELRAAENVHVFKNRLKTHLFNLAFT
;
A
#
# COMPACT_ATOMS: atom_id res chain seq x y z
N MET A 1 -33.39 -12.70 5.95
CA MET A 1 -33.45 -14.16 5.76
C MET A 1 -32.10 -14.74 6.12
N ILE A 2 -32.02 -15.49 7.22
CA ILE A 2 -30.75 -16.06 7.73
C ILE A 2 -30.95 -17.56 7.94
N ILE A 3 -29.91 -18.34 7.62
CA ILE A 3 -29.84 -19.78 7.91
C ILE A 3 -28.52 -20.04 8.64
N LEU A 4 -28.59 -20.70 9.78
CA LEU A 4 -27.44 -21.21 10.53
C LEU A 4 -27.50 -22.73 10.50
N THR A 5 -26.39 -23.38 10.14
CA THR A 5 -26.30 -24.84 10.12
C THR A 5 -24.95 -25.31 10.62
N GLY A 6 -24.93 -26.48 11.25
CA GLY A 6 -23.71 -27.19 11.64
C GLY A 6 -23.81 -27.80 13.02
N ASP A 7 -22.71 -28.39 13.47
CA ASP A 7 -22.53 -28.91 14.82
C ASP A 7 -22.23 -27.77 15.81
N PHE A 8 -23.15 -27.55 16.75
CA PHE A 8 -23.02 -26.52 17.79
C PHE A 8 -22.34 -27.04 19.05
N ASN A 9 -22.02 -28.34 19.14
CA ASN A 9 -21.49 -29.01 20.32
C ASN A 9 -22.34 -28.73 21.59
N LEU A 10 -23.65 -28.58 21.40
CA LEU A 10 -24.64 -28.35 22.45
C LEU A 10 -25.71 -29.42 22.33
N HIS A 11 -26.02 -30.09 23.46
CA HIS A 11 -27.07 -31.09 23.54
C HIS A 11 -28.44 -30.41 23.59
N ILE A 12 -28.94 -29.99 22.43
CA ILE A 12 -30.22 -29.27 22.31
C ILE A 12 -31.41 -30.13 22.80
N ASP A 13 -31.23 -31.45 22.77
CA ASP A 13 -32.16 -32.47 23.25
C ASP A 13 -32.25 -32.53 24.79
N ASN A 14 -31.32 -31.90 25.52
CA ASN A 14 -31.30 -31.87 26.98
C ASN A 14 -31.76 -30.50 27.53
N PRO A 15 -33.05 -30.32 27.84
CA PRO A 15 -33.59 -29.04 28.34
C PRO A 15 -33.16 -28.70 29.78
N SER A 16 -32.51 -29.64 30.49
CA SER A 16 -32.01 -29.42 31.85
C SER A 16 -30.61 -28.79 31.88
N ASP A 17 -29.89 -28.73 30.74
CA ASP A 17 -28.59 -28.07 30.65
C ASP A 17 -28.76 -26.53 30.61
N PRO A 18 -28.14 -25.78 31.54
CA PRO A 18 -28.18 -24.32 31.56
C PRO A 18 -27.75 -23.67 30.22
N ALA A 19 -26.73 -24.22 29.56
CA ALA A 19 -26.22 -23.68 28.30
C ALA A 19 -27.21 -23.85 27.15
N THR A 20 -27.89 -25.01 27.09
CA THR A 20 -28.98 -25.28 26.15
C THR A 20 -30.16 -24.35 26.36
N LYS A 21 -30.55 -24.11 27.63
CA LYS A 21 -31.67 -23.22 27.97
C LYS A 21 -31.38 -21.76 27.59
N GLU A 22 -30.18 -21.27 27.88
CA GLU A 22 -29.76 -19.92 27.47
C GLU A 22 -29.73 -19.79 25.95
N PHE A 23 -29.17 -20.77 25.25
CA PHE A 23 -29.10 -20.77 23.79
C PHE A 23 -30.49 -20.76 23.13
N LEU A 24 -31.42 -21.62 23.58
CA LEU A 24 -32.80 -21.64 23.08
C LEU A 24 -33.54 -20.33 23.37
N ASN A 25 -33.33 -19.71 24.53
CA ASN A 25 -33.88 -18.40 24.85
C ASN A 25 -33.37 -17.32 23.90
N ILE A 26 -32.07 -17.33 23.57
CA ILE A 26 -31.48 -16.39 22.61
C ILE A 26 -32.12 -16.56 21.23
N LEU A 27 -32.30 -17.81 20.77
CA LEU A 27 -32.97 -18.07 19.49
C LEU A 27 -34.39 -17.53 19.50
N HIS A 28 -35.16 -17.79 20.57
CA HIS A 28 -36.52 -17.31 20.71
C HIS A 28 -36.60 -15.77 20.75
N CYS A 29 -35.73 -15.09 21.49
CA CYS A 29 -35.68 -13.63 21.55
C CYS A 29 -35.35 -12.97 20.21
N LEU A 30 -34.70 -13.70 19.30
CA LEU A 30 -34.28 -13.21 17.99
C LEU A 30 -35.17 -13.75 16.84
N ASP A 31 -36.30 -14.37 17.16
CA ASP A 31 -37.22 -15.01 16.20
C ASP A 31 -36.52 -16.04 15.29
N PHE A 32 -35.55 -16.77 15.82
CA PHE A 32 -34.91 -17.89 15.14
C PHE A 32 -35.61 -19.20 15.52
N ILE A 33 -35.87 -20.03 14.51
CA ILE A 33 -36.52 -21.33 14.68
C ILE A 33 -35.50 -22.41 14.36
N GLN A 34 -35.26 -23.32 15.32
CA GLN A 34 -34.50 -24.54 15.11
C GLN A 34 -35.44 -25.65 14.62
N HIS A 35 -35.01 -26.43 13.63
CA HIS A 35 -35.87 -27.38 12.90
C HIS A 35 -35.51 -28.87 13.09
N VAL A 36 -34.39 -29.20 13.72
CA VAL A 36 -33.90 -30.60 13.84
C VAL A 36 -34.39 -31.21 15.14
N THR A 37 -35.31 -32.17 15.04
CA THR A 37 -35.94 -32.82 16.21
C THR A 37 -35.45 -34.25 16.45
N GLN A 38 -34.65 -34.81 15.53
CA GLN A 38 -34.14 -36.18 15.60
C GLN A 38 -32.67 -36.18 16.03
N PRO A 39 -32.19 -37.24 16.72
CA PRO A 39 -30.78 -37.42 17.04
C PRO A 39 -29.91 -37.29 15.80
N SER A 40 -28.89 -36.44 15.85
CA SER A 40 -27.91 -36.25 14.78
C SER A 40 -26.57 -36.92 15.07
N HIS A 41 -26.44 -37.62 16.19
CA HIS A 41 -25.22 -38.33 16.60
C HIS A 41 -25.53 -39.78 16.97
N ASN A 42 -24.57 -40.70 16.73
CA ASN A 42 -24.69 -42.13 17.04
C ASN A 42 -24.80 -42.48 18.54
N ARG A 43 -24.72 -41.46 19.41
CA ARG A 43 -24.90 -41.55 20.87
C ARG A 43 -26.32 -41.12 21.29
N GLY A 44 -27.19 -40.77 20.35
CA GLY A 44 -28.58 -40.40 20.61
C GLY A 44 -28.83 -38.89 20.80
N HIS A 45 -27.81 -38.05 20.68
CA HIS A 45 -27.94 -36.59 20.88
C HIS A 45 -28.17 -35.82 19.58
N THR A 46 -28.73 -34.61 19.71
CA THR A 46 -28.96 -33.68 18.61
C THR A 46 -27.97 -32.53 18.72
N LEU A 47 -26.89 -32.60 17.93
CA LEU A 47 -25.79 -31.64 17.93
C LEU A 47 -25.76 -30.77 16.67
N ASP A 48 -26.24 -31.33 15.56
CA ASP A 48 -26.31 -30.67 14.25
C ASP A 48 -27.65 -29.96 14.10
N LEU A 49 -27.62 -28.64 14.11
CA LEU A 49 -28.83 -27.81 14.09
C LEU A 49 -29.02 -27.19 12.70
N VAL A 50 -30.29 -27.01 12.35
CA VAL A 50 -30.73 -26.16 11.24
C VAL A 50 -31.60 -25.09 11.84
N ILE A 51 -31.14 -23.84 11.82
CA ILE A 51 -31.81 -22.70 12.45
C ILE A 51 -32.10 -21.65 11.37
N THR A 52 -33.33 -21.15 11.29
CA THR A 52 -33.71 -20.14 10.29
C THR A 52 -34.41 -18.94 10.90
N HIS A 53 -34.29 -17.81 10.21
CA HIS A 53 -35.06 -16.59 10.51
C HIS A 53 -35.62 -16.02 9.19
N GLY A 54 -36.95 -15.90 9.12
CA GLY A 54 -37.69 -15.39 7.95
C GLY A 54 -37.69 -16.31 6.72
N LEU A 55 -37.46 -17.61 6.90
CA LEU A 55 -37.47 -18.62 5.82
C LEU A 55 -38.28 -19.84 6.22
N SER A 56 -39.15 -20.30 5.32
CA SER A 56 -39.85 -21.57 5.49
C SER A 56 -38.89 -22.72 5.19
N THR A 57 -38.73 -23.63 6.15
CA THR A 57 -37.79 -24.74 6.08
C THR A 57 -38.40 -25.96 6.74
N SER A 58 -38.17 -27.13 6.17
CA SER A 58 -38.54 -28.41 6.75
C SER A 58 -37.39 -29.39 6.68
N VAL A 59 -37.06 -30.02 7.82
CA VAL A 59 -36.10 -31.13 7.86
C VAL A 59 -36.75 -32.34 7.21
N SER A 60 -36.13 -32.89 6.17
CA SER A 60 -36.66 -33.98 5.36
C SER A 60 -36.24 -35.35 5.88
N SER A 61 -35.02 -35.50 6.36
CA SER A 61 -34.55 -36.75 6.99
C SER A 61 -33.23 -36.57 7.75
N VAL A 62 -33.00 -37.38 8.77
CA VAL A 62 -31.68 -37.56 9.38
C VAL A 62 -31.21 -38.98 9.05
N VAL A 63 -30.09 -39.09 8.34
CA VAL A 63 -29.65 -40.35 7.72
C VAL A 63 -28.24 -40.72 8.17
N ASP A 64 -28.07 -41.92 8.70
CA ASP A 64 -26.74 -42.48 8.94
C ASP A 64 -26.04 -42.80 7.62
N LEU A 65 -24.97 -42.06 7.34
CA LEU A 65 -24.11 -42.30 6.18
C LEU A 65 -22.99 -43.30 6.48
N ALA A 66 -22.85 -43.77 7.73
CA ALA A 66 -21.85 -44.70 8.22
C ALA A 66 -20.40 -44.30 7.87
N VAL A 67 -20.14 -43.00 7.80
CA VAL A 67 -18.83 -42.39 7.53
C VAL A 67 -18.38 -41.42 8.63
N SER A 68 -19.24 -41.19 9.62
CA SER A 68 -19.05 -40.27 10.74
C SER A 68 -19.84 -40.78 11.94
N ASP A 69 -19.49 -40.33 13.13
CA ASP A 69 -20.30 -40.46 14.36
C ASP A 69 -21.53 -39.53 14.35
N HIS A 70 -21.57 -38.57 13.42
CA HIS A 70 -22.73 -37.74 13.10
C HIS A 70 -23.56 -38.30 11.93
N TYR A 71 -24.88 -38.15 12.02
CA TYR A 71 -25.85 -38.43 10.97
C TYR A 71 -26.08 -37.19 10.09
N CYS A 72 -26.34 -37.42 8.81
CA CYS A 72 -26.54 -36.34 7.84
C CYS A 72 -27.98 -35.81 7.91
N VAL A 73 -28.13 -34.53 8.25
CA VAL A 73 -29.42 -33.83 8.27
C VAL A 73 -29.73 -33.28 6.88
N PHE A 74 -30.81 -33.77 6.26
CA PHE A 74 -31.38 -33.22 5.03
C PHE A 74 -32.54 -32.29 5.37
N PHE A 75 -32.63 -31.16 4.69
CA PHE A 75 -33.72 -30.20 4.85
C PHE A 75 -33.96 -29.45 3.54
N ASN A 76 -35.19 -28.98 3.36
CA ASN A 76 -35.62 -28.24 2.19
C ASN A 76 -35.89 -26.78 2.58
N ILE A 77 -35.47 -25.85 1.72
CA ILE A 77 -35.76 -24.42 1.87
C ILE A 77 -36.52 -23.97 0.63
N THR A 78 -37.63 -23.25 0.83
CA THR A 78 -38.36 -22.59 -0.24
C THR A 78 -37.99 -21.10 -0.28
N GLY A 79 -37.44 -20.64 -1.40
CA GLY A 79 -37.03 -19.24 -1.59
C GLY A 79 -36.51 -18.95 -3.00
N PHE A 80 -36.47 -17.66 -3.36
CA PHE A 80 -35.97 -17.19 -4.66
C PHE A 80 -34.45 -17.04 -4.61
N ILE A 81 -33.72 -17.92 -5.29
CA ILE A 81 -32.29 -17.72 -5.57
C ILE A 81 -32.18 -17.10 -6.96
N GLN A 82 -32.03 -15.78 -7.03
CA GLN A 82 -31.70 -15.11 -8.28
C GLN A 82 -30.22 -15.42 -8.62
N ARG A 83 -29.99 -16.46 -9.42
CA ARG A 83 -28.65 -16.73 -9.98
C ARG A 83 -28.42 -15.79 -11.14
N GLU A 84 -27.91 -14.61 -10.87
CA GLU A 84 -27.28 -13.81 -11.92
C GLU A 84 -26.03 -14.54 -12.39
N THR A 85 -26.09 -15.10 -13.60
CA THR A 85 -24.88 -15.59 -14.26
C THR A 85 -24.16 -14.37 -14.81
N SER A 86 -23.06 -13.97 -14.17
CA SER A 86 -22.22 -12.90 -14.70
C SER A 86 -21.54 -13.38 -15.98
N VAL A 87 -22.10 -12.99 -17.13
CA VAL A 87 -21.45 -13.13 -18.43
C VAL A 87 -20.46 -12.00 -18.56
N ARG A 88 -19.15 -12.30 -18.53
CA ARG A 88 -18.11 -11.28 -18.77
C ARG A 88 -17.63 -11.37 -20.21
N THR A 89 -17.65 -10.24 -20.91
CA THR A 89 -17.03 -10.10 -22.23
C THR A 89 -15.56 -9.73 -22.05
N MET A 90 -14.64 -10.51 -22.62
CA MET A 90 -13.21 -10.25 -22.56
C MET A 90 -12.65 -10.09 -23.98
N ARG A 91 -11.83 -9.06 -24.19
CA ARG A 91 -10.99 -8.91 -25.40
C ARG A 91 -9.60 -9.48 -25.12
N ARG A 92 -9.09 -10.36 -25.97
CA ARG A 92 -7.76 -10.98 -25.79
C ARG A 92 -7.08 -11.30 -27.13
N ARG A 93 -5.75 -11.19 -27.14
CA ARG A 93 -4.86 -11.77 -28.16
C ARG A 93 -4.20 -13.04 -27.62
N TYR A 94 -4.07 -14.06 -28.46
CA TYR A 94 -3.34 -15.28 -28.13
C TYR A 94 -1.88 -15.11 -28.55
N LEU A 95 -1.03 -14.71 -27.60
CA LEU A 95 0.39 -14.53 -27.82
C LEU A 95 1.13 -15.83 -27.47
N THR A 96 1.17 -16.76 -28.42
CA THR A 96 2.01 -17.97 -28.34
C THR A 96 3.44 -17.64 -28.76
N SER A 97 4.40 -18.52 -28.44
CA SER A 97 5.78 -18.36 -28.91
C SER A 97 5.89 -18.34 -30.44
N GLU A 98 5.02 -19.08 -31.12
CA GLU A 98 4.90 -19.10 -32.58
C GLU A 98 4.44 -17.76 -33.14
N VAL A 99 3.40 -17.16 -32.54
CA VAL A 99 2.93 -15.81 -32.90
C VAL A 99 4.03 -14.77 -32.71
N ALA A 100 4.84 -14.88 -31.64
CA ALA A 100 5.96 -13.98 -31.42
C ALA A 100 7.05 -14.12 -32.49
N ALA A 101 7.34 -15.35 -32.96
CA ALA A 101 8.29 -15.59 -34.04
C ALA A 101 7.78 -15.08 -35.41
N ASN A 102 6.49 -15.23 -35.68
CA ASN A 102 5.88 -14.66 -36.89
C ASN A 102 5.88 -13.13 -36.84
N PHE A 103 5.64 -12.55 -35.66
CA PHE A 103 5.71 -11.10 -35.46
C PHE A 103 7.11 -10.55 -35.76
N THR A 104 8.18 -11.21 -35.28
CA THR A 104 9.55 -10.77 -35.58
C THR A 104 9.86 -10.82 -37.07
N ARG A 105 9.41 -11.86 -37.80
CA ARG A 105 9.58 -11.92 -39.26
C ARG A 105 8.91 -10.76 -39.99
N VAL A 106 7.68 -10.41 -39.60
CA VAL A 106 6.96 -9.28 -40.20
C VAL A 106 7.65 -7.95 -39.89
N LEU A 107 8.34 -7.84 -38.75
CA LEU A 107 9.11 -6.64 -38.41
C LEU A 107 10.39 -6.51 -39.23
N ASP A 108 11.08 -7.61 -39.54
CA ASP A 108 12.28 -7.61 -40.40
C ASP A 108 11.95 -7.16 -41.84
N GLU A 109 10.74 -7.46 -42.32
CA GLU A 109 10.24 -7.02 -43.63
C GLU A 109 9.90 -5.50 -43.67
N CYS A 110 9.85 -4.83 -42.51
CA CYS A 110 9.51 -3.42 -42.39
C CYS A 110 10.75 -2.60 -41.99
N PRO A 111 11.34 -1.80 -42.89
CA PRO A 111 12.55 -1.06 -42.58
C PRO A 111 12.35 -0.07 -41.41
N PRO A 112 13.39 0.20 -40.61
CA PRO A 112 13.37 1.29 -39.63
C PRO A 112 13.31 2.63 -40.37
N VAL A 113 12.47 3.56 -39.91
CA VAL A 113 12.51 4.94 -40.41
C VAL A 113 13.59 5.69 -39.65
N ILE A 114 14.61 6.15 -40.36
CA ILE A 114 15.64 7.02 -39.83
C ILE A 114 15.38 8.45 -40.35
N LEU A 115 15.53 9.42 -39.44
CA LEU A 115 15.39 10.89 -39.57
C LEU A 115 16.02 11.51 -40.85
N PRO A 116 15.59 12.74 -41.27
CA PRO A 116 14.88 13.75 -40.49
C PRO A 116 13.35 13.80 -40.70
N ALA A 117 12.60 13.72 -39.60
CA ALA A 117 11.14 13.86 -39.53
C ALA A 117 10.73 14.51 -38.18
N PRO A 118 9.57 15.17 -38.10
CA PRO A 118 9.05 15.70 -36.83
C PRO A 118 8.89 14.59 -35.78
N CYS A 119 9.18 14.89 -34.51
CA CYS A 119 9.12 13.92 -33.40
C CYS A 119 7.80 13.11 -33.40
N ASP A 120 6.65 13.77 -33.49
CA ASP A 120 5.34 13.10 -33.50
C ASP A 120 5.14 12.14 -34.69
N LEU A 121 5.73 12.43 -35.84
CA LEU A 121 5.63 11.57 -37.02
C LEU A 121 6.41 10.26 -36.80
N ILE A 122 7.57 10.32 -36.15
CA ILE A 122 8.38 9.14 -35.83
C ILE A 122 7.63 8.23 -34.86
N PHE A 123 7.10 8.80 -33.77
CA PHE A 123 6.33 8.02 -32.77
C PHE A 123 5.04 7.43 -33.35
N SER A 124 4.31 8.19 -34.17
CA SER A 124 3.08 7.69 -34.80
C SER A 124 3.36 6.60 -35.83
N TYR A 125 4.41 6.73 -36.64
CA TYR A 125 4.85 5.68 -37.57
C TYR A 125 5.24 4.41 -36.82
N PHE A 126 6.09 4.51 -35.79
CA PHE A 126 6.52 3.39 -34.97
C PHE A 126 5.32 2.64 -34.35
N ASN A 127 4.41 3.38 -33.71
CA ASN A 127 3.21 2.80 -33.12
C ASN A 127 2.30 2.13 -34.18
N SER A 128 2.16 2.74 -35.36
CA SER A 128 1.38 2.19 -36.48
C SER A 128 2.00 0.92 -37.05
N LYS A 129 3.32 0.90 -37.28
CA LYS A 129 4.11 -0.28 -37.70
C LYS A 129 3.85 -1.43 -36.74
N LEU A 130 4.13 -1.25 -35.46
CA LEU A 130 3.95 -2.29 -34.45
C LEU A 130 2.51 -2.81 -34.33
N LYS A 131 1.53 -1.90 -34.36
CA LYS A 131 0.12 -2.27 -34.25
C LYS A 131 -0.34 -3.08 -35.46
N LYS A 132 -0.01 -2.63 -36.68
CA LYS A 132 -0.35 -3.35 -37.93
C LYS A 132 0.31 -4.72 -37.99
N SER A 133 1.60 -4.80 -37.64
CA SER A 133 2.34 -6.07 -37.61
C SER A 133 1.77 -7.03 -36.56
N LEU A 134 1.28 -6.53 -35.41
CA LEU A 134 0.66 -7.40 -34.41
C LEU A 134 -0.77 -7.82 -34.80
N ASP A 135 -1.51 -6.92 -35.43
CA ASP A 135 -2.86 -7.19 -35.94
C ASP A 135 -2.86 -8.25 -37.05
N SER A 136 -1.82 -8.30 -37.90
CA SER A 136 -1.70 -9.31 -38.95
C SER A 136 -1.44 -10.72 -38.42
N VAL A 137 -0.64 -10.86 -37.35
CA VAL A 137 -0.27 -12.16 -36.78
C VAL A 137 -1.18 -12.63 -35.65
N ALA A 138 -1.83 -11.70 -34.94
CA ALA A 138 -2.65 -12.02 -33.76
C ALA A 138 -3.78 -10.99 -33.56
N PRO A 139 -4.83 -11.00 -34.40
CA PRO A 139 -5.94 -10.06 -34.32
C PRO A 139 -6.65 -10.11 -32.96
N LEU A 140 -7.23 -8.97 -32.56
CA LEU A 140 -7.95 -8.86 -31.29
C LEU A 140 -9.28 -9.62 -31.35
N THR A 141 -9.43 -10.65 -30.52
CA THR A 141 -10.68 -11.45 -30.45
C THR A 141 -11.50 -11.11 -29.22
N THR A 142 -12.82 -11.10 -29.36
CA THR A 142 -13.78 -10.88 -28.26
C THR A 142 -14.46 -12.19 -27.92
N LYS A 143 -14.42 -12.61 -26.64
CA LYS A 143 -15.07 -13.84 -26.17
C LYS A 143 -15.96 -13.55 -24.97
N LYS A 144 -17.21 -14.04 -24.99
CA LYS A 144 -18.09 -14.08 -23.82
C LYS A 144 -17.72 -15.31 -22.99
N ILE A 145 -17.38 -15.12 -21.71
CA ILE A 145 -17.02 -16.19 -20.80
C ILE A 145 -18.09 -16.30 -19.73
N ASN A 146 -18.68 -17.48 -19.62
CA ASN A 146 -19.50 -17.85 -18.46
C ASN A 146 -18.55 -18.22 -17.32
N VAL A 147 -18.55 -17.44 -16.25
CA VAL A 147 -17.69 -17.70 -15.09
C VAL A 147 -18.21 -18.92 -14.33
N LYS A 148 -17.78 -20.11 -14.72
CA LYS A 148 -17.90 -21.30 -13.84
C LYS A 148 -16.70 -21.30 -12.89
N HIS A 149 -16.94 -21.18 -11.60
CA HIS A 149 -15.92 -21.34 -10.56
C HIS A 149 -15.46 -22.81 -10.49
N ALA A 150 -14.67 -23.26 -11.45
CA ALA A 150 -14.00 -24.55 -11.37
C ALA A 150 -12.80 -24.41 -10.42
N SER A 151 -12.78 -25.19 -9.33
CA SER A 151 -11.66 -25.21 -8.40
C SER A 151 -10.38 -25.66 -9.14
N PRO A 152 -9.35 -24.81 -9.28
CA PRO A 152 -8.19 -25.09 -10.13
C PRO A 152 -7.39 -26.33 -9.73
N TRP A 153 -7.46 -26.72 -8.46
CA TRP A 153 -6.78 -27.90 -7.90
C TRP A 153 -7.49 -29.24 -8.19
N ARG A 154 -8.65 -29.24 -8.86
CA ARG A 154 -9.35 -30.47 -9.30
C ARG A 154 -8.86 -30.90 -10.70
N ASN A 155 -7.60 -31.29 -10.79
CA ASN A 155 -7.01 -31.86 -12.01
C ASN A 155 -7.59 -33.26 -12.34
N GLU A 156 -7.25 -33.80 -13.51
CA GLU A 156 -7.77 -35.11 -13.97
C GLU A 156 -7.41 -36.27 -13.02
N GLU A 157 -6.25 -36.21 -12.39
CA GLU A 157 -5.81 -37.19 -11.39
C GLU A 157 -6.75 -37.21 -10.18
N VAL A 158 -7.05 -36.05 -9.58
CA VAL A 158 -8.00 -35.91 -8.46
C VAL A 158 -9.39 -36.37 -8.87
N LYS A 159 -9.83 -36.07 -10.11
CA LYS A 159 -11.12 -36.53 -10.63
C LYS A 159 -11.15 -38.06 -10.79
N LYS A 160 -10.07 -38.68 -11.24
CA LYS A 160 -9.93 -40.15 -11.36
C LYS A 160 -10.04 -40.81 -9.98
N LEU A 161 -9.29 -40.32 -8.99
CA LEU A 161 -9.35 -40.84 -7.62
C LEU A 161 -10.74 -40.66 -6.98
N LYS A 162 -11.41 -39.54 -7.24
CA LYS A 162 -12.80 -39.33 -6.80
C LYS A 162 -13.75 -40.38 -7.40
N ARG A 163 -13.60 -40.71 -8.69
CA ARG A 163 -14.40 -41.75 -9.36
C ARG A 163 -14.15 -43.12 -8.72
N ASN A 164 -12.90 -43.47 -8.45
CA ASN A 164 -12.53 -44.72 -7.78
C ASN A 164 -13.11 -44.80 -6.36
N CYS A 165 -13.02 -43.72 -5.60
CA CYS A 165 -13.60 -43.62 -4.26
C CYS A 165 -15.12 -43.83 -4.29
N ARG A 166 -15.85 -43.20 -5.23
CA ARG A 166 -17.29 -43.41 -5.41
C ARG A 166 -17.64 -44.83 -5.87
N ALA A 167 -16.81 -45.46 -6.69
CA ALA A 167 -16.99 -46.85 -7.09
C ALA A 167 -16.79 -47.82 -5.90
N ALA A 168 -15.80 -47.58 -5.05
CA ALA A 168 -15.58 -48.34 -3.82
C ALA A 168 -16.74 -48.14 -2.82
N GLU A 169 -17.20 -46.89 -2.65
CA GLU A 169 -18.35 -46.56 -1.80
C GLU A 169 -19.61 -47.30 -2.25
N ARG A 170 -19.92 -47.31 -3.55
CA ARG A 170 -21.09 -48.04 -4.09
C ARG A 170 -20.99 -49.54 -3.87
N ARG A 171 -19.80 -50.12 -4.00
CA ARG A 171 -19.56 -51.56 -3.73
C ARG A 171 -19.78 -51.89 -2.25
N TRP A 172 -19.28 -51.06 -1.35
CA TRP A 172 -19.52 -51.22 0.08
C TRP A 172 -21.01 -51.05 0.43
N ARG A 173 -21.69 -50.00 -0.06
CA ARG A 173 -23.12 -49.79 0.18
C ARG A 173 -23.98 -50.96 -0.31
N LYS A 174 -23.59 -51.63 -1.39
CA LYS A 174 -24.28 -52.80 -1.93
C LYS A 174 -24.04 -54.07 -1.10
N ASN A 175 -22.81 -54.33 -0.68
CA ASN A 175 -22.42 -55.61 -0.10
C ASN A 175 -22.27 -55.60 1.43
N LYS A 176 -22.17 -54.42 2.06
CA LYS A 176 -22.00 -54.17 3.51
C LYS A 176 -20.94 -55.02 4.23
N ASN A 177 -19.90 -55.48 3.52
CA ASN A 177 -18.83 -56.28 4.12
C ASN A 177 -17.62 -55.43 4.58
N ASN A 178 -16.87 -55.94 5.56
CA ASN A 178 -15.71 -55.24 6.13
C ASN A 178 -14.58 -55.01 5.11
N ILE A 179 -14.37 -55.93 4.17
CA ILE A 179 -13.34 -55.81 3.14
C ILE A 179 -13.62 -54.61 2.22
N ASN A 180 -14.85 -54.44 1.72
CA ASN A 180 -15.19 -53.29 0.88
C ASN A 180 -15.19 -51.97 1.68
N HIS A 181 -15.51 -52.01 2.97
CA HIS A 181 -15.37 -50.84 3.85
C HIS A 181 -13.91 -50.39 3.96
N GLN A 182 -12.98 -51.32 4.20
CA GLN A 182 -11.55 -51.02 4.30
C GLN A 182 -10.99 -50.46 2.97
N ILE A 183 -11.38 -51.04 1.83
CA ILE A 183 -11.02 -50.54 0.49
C ILE A 183 -11.55 -49.11 0.27
N PHE A 184 -12.80 -48.84 0.68
CA PHE A 184 -13.37 -47.50 0.60
C PHE A 184 -12.60 -46.50 1.48
N CYS A 185 -12.30 -46.85 2.74
CA CYS A 185 -11.54 -45.99 3.64
C CYS A 185 -10.13 -45.68 3.09
N GLU A 186 -9.45 -46.66 2.50
CA GLU A 186 -8.13 -46.47 1.90
C GLU A 186 -8.19 -45.56 0.66
N GLN A 187 -9.15 -45.79 -0.25
CA GLN A 187 -9.36 -44.94 -1.42
C GLN A 187 -9.73 -43.50 -1.01
N LEU A 188 -10.51 -43.34 0.06
CA LEU A 188 -10.85 -42.04 0.63
C LEU A 188 -9.62 -41.33 1.20
N LYS A 189 -8.73 -42.05 1.91
CA LYS A 189 -7.45 -41.53 2.39
C LYS A 189 -6.56 -41.07 1.24
N VAL A 190 -6.40 -41.89 0.20
CA VAL A 190 -5.60 -41.56 -1.00
C VAL A 190 -6.17 -40.35 -1.74
N TYR A 191 -7.49 -40.31 -1.95
CA TYR A 191 -8.17 -39.16 -2.56
C TYR A 191 -7.96 -37.87 -1.75
N ASN A 192 -8.19 -37.91 -0.43
CA ASN A 192 -8.03 -36.75 0.44
C ASN A 192 -6.57 -36.26 0.50
N ASN A 193 -5.60 -37.18 0.57
CA ASN A 193 -4.18 -36.83 0.54
C ASN A 193 -3.76 -36.21 -0.79
N THR A 194 -4.23 -36.75 -1.92
CA THR A 194 -3.93 -36.20 -3.25
C THR A 194 -4.60 -34.85 -3.47
N LEU A 195 -5.86 -34.70 -3.04
CA LEU A 195 -6.56 -33.41 -3.08
C LEU A 195 -5.82 -32.34 -2.26
N ARG A 196 -5.33 -32.69 -1.06
CA ARG A 196 -4.48 -31.80 -0.25
C ARG A 196 -3.18 -31.47 -0.99
N LYS A 197 -2.44 -32.46 -1.51
CA LYS A 197 -1.20 -32.24 -2.28
C LYS A 197 -1.41 -31.31 -3.48
N SER A 198 -2.43 -31.56 -4.32
CA SER A 198 -2.73 -30.74 -5.49
C SER A 198 -3.11 -29.31 -5.10
N ARG A 199 -3.89 -29.15 -4.02
CA ARG A 199 -4.24 -27.82 -3.48
C ARG A 199 -3.01 -27.09 -2.93
N ASN A 200 -2.15 -27.78 -2.19
CA ASN A 200 -0.89 -27.23 -1.67
C ASN A 200 0.03 -26.79 -2.82
N SER A 201 0.18 -27.62 -3.86
CA SER A 201 1.01 -27.33 -5.03
C SER A 201 0.49 -26.12 -5.79
N TYR A 202 -0.83 -25.97 -5.92
CA TYR A 202 -1.44 -24.81 -6.57
C TYR A 202 -1.12 -23.51 -5.83
N PHE A 203 -1.35 -23.46 -4.52
CA PHE A 203 -1.02 -22.26 -3.73
C PHE A 203 0.48 -22.00 -3.63
N ALA A 204 1.30 -23.06 -3.55
CA ALA A 204 2.74 -22.93 -3.59
C ALA A 204 3.20 -22.24 -4.87
N LYS A 205 2.65 -22.62 -6.02
CA LYS A 205 2.96 -21.99 -7.31
C LYS A 205 2.55 -20.52 -7.36
N ILE A 206 1.37 -20.16 -6.84
CA ILE A 206 0.93 -18.76 -6.81
C ILE A 206 1.84 -17.93 -5.89
N ILE A 207 2.14 -18.45 -4.69
CA ILE A 207 2.98 -17.76 -3.70
C ILE A 207 4.41 -17.62 -4.22
N SER A 208 4.98 -18.65 -4.87
CA SER A 208 6.34 -18.61 -5.41
C SER A 208 6.46 -17.64 -6.59
N ILE A 209 5.49 -17.63 -7.50
CA ILE A 209 5.46 -16.70 -8.65
C ILE A 209 5.32 -15.26 -8.16
N ASN A 210 4.51 -15.03 -7.13
CA ASN A 210 4.19 -13.69 -6.62
C ASN A 210 4.93 -13.33 -5.34
N LYS A 211 6.06 -13.99 -5.05
CA LYS A 211 6.84 -13.78 -3.80
C LYS A 211 7.22 -12.32 -3.56
N ASN A 212 7.46 -11.59 -4.66
CA ASN A 212 7.84 -10.17 -4.63
C ASN A 212 6.66 -9.22 -4.91
N ASN A 213 5.43 -9.74 -4.96
CA ASN A 213 4.23 -8.95 -5.21
C ASN A 213 3.21 -9.14 -4.06
N PRO A 214 3.40 -8.42 -2.94
CA PRO A 214 2.51 -8.50 -1.79
C PRO A 214 1.05 -8.30 -2.18
N LYS A 215 0.73 -7.34 -3.06
CA LYS A 215 -0.65 -7.04 -3.46
C LYS A 215 -1.37 -8.27 -4.03
N VAL A 216 -0.68 -9.08 -4.85
CA VAL A 216 -1.25 -10.31 -5.41
C VAL A 216 -1.36 -11.39 -4.33
N LEU A 217 -0.43 -11.46 -3.39
CA LEU A 217 -0.53 -12.36 -2.23
C LEU A 217 -1.75 -12.00 -1.36
N PHE A 218 -1.91 -10.71 -1.03
CA PHE A 218 -3.07 -10.14 -0.34
C PHE A 218 -4.37 -10.48 -1.05
N SER A 219 -4.51 -10.17 -2.34
CA SER A 219 -5.74 -10.46 -3.08
C SER A 219 -6.01 -11.95 -3.23
N THR A 220 -5.00 -12.78 -3.48
CA THR A 220 -5.17 -14.25 -3.58
C THR A 220 -5.68 -14.83 -2.27
N ILE A 221 -5.15 -14.34 -1.15
CA ILE A 221 -5.56 -14.74 0.20
C ILE A 221 -6.96 -14.25 0.48
N ASP A 222 -7.27 -12.98 0.24
CA ASP A 222 -8.61 -12.44 0.44
C ASP A 222 -9.65 -13.18 -0.41
N HIS A 223 -9.32 -13.57 -1.64
CA HIS A 223 -10.16 -14.45 -2.48
C HIS A 223 -10.36 -15.85 -1.90
N LEU A 224 -9.40 -16.37 -1.13
CA LEU A 224 -9.56 -17.66 -0.45
C LEU A 224 -10.49 -17.58 0.76
N PHE A 225 -10.53 -16.42 1.42
CA PHE A 225 -11.29 -16.24 2.65
C PHE A 225 -12.68 -15.66 2.42
N ASN A 226 -12.84 -14.80 1.40
CA ASN A 226 -14.08 -14.13 1.04
C ASN A 226 -14.34 -14.29 -0.48
N PRO A 227 -14.88 -15.44 -0.94
CA PRO A 227 -15.19 -15.64 -2.36
C PRO A 227 -16.21 -14.62 -2.90
N ASP A 228 -17.06 -14.07 -2.03
CA ASP A 228 -18.10 -13.10 -2.38
C ASP A 228 -17.63 -11.63 -2.32
N PHE A 229 -16.38 -11.36 -1.96
CA PHE A 229 -15.91 -9.98 -1.71
C PHE A 229 -15.88 -9.08 -2.96
N ASN A 230 -15.99 -9.66 -4.16
CA ASN A 230 -16.02 -8.93 -5.42
C ASN A 230 -17.37 -9.07 -6.16
N SER A 231 -18.42 -9.62 -5.55
CA SER A 231 -19.71 -9.81 -6.22
C SER A 231 -20.53 -8.52 -6.37
N SER A 232 -20.10 -7.41 -5.77
CA SER A 232 -20.78 -6.10 -5.81
C SER A 232 -20.15 -5.10 -6.81
N GLN A 233 -19.44 -5.57 -7.84
CA GLN A 233 -18.98 -4.69 -8.91
C GLN A 233 -20.12 -4.41 -9.89
N ARG A 234 -20.51 -3.12 -10.02
CA ARG A 234 -21.43 -2.65 -11.07
C ARG A 234 -20.97 -3.18 -12.43
N THR A 235 -21.93 -3.64 -13.24
CA THR A 235 -21.67 -4.02 -14.62
C THR A 235 -21.13 -2.79 -15.38
N PRO A 236 -19.91 -2.85 -15.93
CA PRO A 236 -19.35 -1.71 -16.66
C PRO A 236 -20.19 -1.38 -17.89
N THR A 237 -20.51 -0.10 -18.08
CA THR A 237 -21.15 0.43 -19.29
C THR A 237 -20.41 1.68 -19.77
N ASP A 238 -20.54 2.01 -21.06
CA ASP A 238 -19.94 3.23 -21.62
C ASP A 238 -20.54 4.48 -20.96
N SER A 239 -21.84 4.48 -20.68
CA SER A 239 -22.51 5.55 -19.93
C SER A 239 -21.94 5.73 -18.52
N LEU A 240 -21.63 4.65 -17.80
CA LEU A 240 -21.01 4.76 -16.48
C LEU A 240 -19.58 5.30 -16.58
N CYS A 241 -18.83 4.96 -17.63
CA CYS A 241 -17.50 5.56 -17.88
C CYS A 241 -17.61 7.07 -18.09
N GLU A 242 -18.60 7.53 -18.87
CA GLU A 242 -18.85 8.96 -19.09
C GLU A 242 -19.25 9.66 -17.78
N GLN A 243 -20.13 9.07 -16.97
CA GLN A 243 -20.51 9.61 -15.66
C GLN A 243 -19.30 9.79 -14.72
N PHE A 244 -18.35 8.84 -14.72
CA PHE A 244 -17.10 8.98 -13.98
C PHE A 244 -16.24 10.12 -14.55
N ALA A 245 -16.14 10.24 -15.88
CA ALA A 245 -15.37 11.32 -16.51
C ALA A 245 -15.95 12.70 -16.16
N ASP A 246 -17.27 12.85 -16.22
CA ASP A 246 -18.00 14.05 -15.84
C ASP A 246 -17.85 14.36 -14.35
N HIS A 247 -17.91 13.35 -13.48
CA HIS A 247 -17.70 13.52 -12.04
C HIS A 247 -16.29 14.03 -11.74
N PHE A 248 -15.24 13.40 -12.29
CA PHE A 248 -13.87 13.83 -12.04
C PHE A 248 -13.63 15.24 -12.58
N ARG A 249 -14.11 15.55 -13.78
CA ARG A 249 -14.00 16.91 -14.35
C ARG A 249 -14.76 17.94 -13.52
N GLY A 250 -16.04 17.65 -13.23
CA GLY A 250 -16.93 18.53 -12.47
C GLY A 250 -16.39 18.83 -11.07
N LYS A 251 -15.80 17.83 -10.41
CA LYS A 251 -15.13 18.03 -9.12
C LYS A 251 -14.00 19.04 -9.18
N ILE A 252 -13.11 18.94 -10.17
CA ILE A 252 -11.98 19.87 -10.31
C ILE A 252 -12.46 21.27 -10.71
N SER A 253 -13.45 21.36 -11.60
CA SER A 253 -14.09 22.63 -11.96
C SER A 253 -14.73 23.31 -10.74
N ALA A 254 -15.43 22.55 -9.89
CA ALA A 254 -16.05 23.07 -8.68
C ALA A 254 -15.00 23.61 -7.69
N ILE A 255 -13.93 22.85 -7.43
CA ILE A 255 -12.83 23.28 -6.55
C ILE A 255 -12.20 24.58 -7.07
N ARG A 256 -11.89 24.65 -8.37
CA ARG A 256 -11.28 25.87 -8.94
C ARG A 256 -12.24 27.06 -8.93
N SER A 257 -13.54 26.84 -9.16
CA SER A 257 -14.55 27.88 -9.09
C SER A 257 -14.70 28.45 -7.67
N ASP A 258 -14.71 27.58 -6.66
CA ASP A 258 -14.79 27.96 -5.25
C ASP A 258 -13.56 28.78 -4.81
N ILE A 259 -12.36 28.39 -5.26
CA ILE A 259 -11.13 29.16 -5.03
C ILE A 259 -11.24 30.56 -5.66
N LEU A 260 -11.74 30.65 -6.90
CA LEU A 260 -11.85 31.92 -7.62
C LEU A 260 -12.89 32.86 -6.99
N SER A 261 -14.04 32.36 -6.56
CA SER A 261 -15.06 33.18 -5.87
C SER A 261 -14.58 33.76 -4.55
N ASN A 262 -13.63 33.08 -3.90
CA ASN A 262 -13.04 33.54 -2.65
C ASN A 262 -11.82 34.46 -2.86
N ARG A 263 -11.42 34.74 -4.11
CA ARG A 263 -10.18 35.46 -4.46
C ARG A 263 -10.36 36.98 -4.54
N ASP A 264 -11.58 37.50 -4.65
CA ASP A 264 -11.89 38.95 -4.77
C ASP A 264 -11.54 39.80 -3.53
N MET A 265 -10.85 39.23 -2.53
CA MET A 265 -10.48 39.88 -1.26
C MET A 265 -8.96 39.96 -1.01
N ILE A 266 -8.09 39.53 -1.93
CA ILE A 266 -6.64 39.38 -1.65
C ILE A 266 -5.78 40.20 -2.64
N VAL A 267 -5.00 41.13 -2.09
CA VAL A 267 -4.06 42.01 -2.81
C VAL A 267 -2.82 41.22 -3.24
N ASN A 268 -2.45 41.31 -4.52
CA ASN A 268 -1.25 40.70 -5.08
C ASN A 268 0.02 41.23 -4.39
N THR A 269 0.77 40.36 -3.70
CA THR A 269 2.18 40.59 -3.39
C THR A 269 3.04 39.93 -4.45
N SER A 270 3.74 40.75 -5.24
CA SER A 270 4.74 40.29 -6.20
C SER A 270 5.98 39.79 -5.44
N GLU A 271 6.19 38.47 -5.40
CA GLU A 271 7.46 37.91 -4.93
C GLU A 271 8.55 38.26 -5.96
N GLY A 272 9.64 38.87 -5.48
CA GLY A 272 10.79 39.25 -6.30
C GLY A 272 11.42 38.01 -6.95
N SER A 273 11.55 38.04 -8.28
CA SER A 273 12.25 37.00 -9.03
C SER A 273 13.76 37.12 -8.81
N ILE A 274 14.32 36.19 -8.04
CA ILE A 274 15.76 35.92 -8.06
C ILE A 274 15.99 35.03 -9.28
N VAL A 275 16.76 35.51 -10.25
CA VAL A 275 17.15 34.69 -11.41
C VAL A 275 18.18 33.66 -10.93
N PRO A 276 17.99 32.35 -11.20
CA PRO A 276 18.99 31.35 -10.84
C PRO A 276 20.31 31.62 -11.58
N GLU A 277 21.44 31.60 -10.87
CA GLU A 277 22.78 31.85 -11.44
C GLU A 277 23.17 30.78 -12.49
N GLU A 278 22.64 29.57 -12.38
CA GLU A 278 22.92 28.46 -13.29
C GLU A 278 21.64 27.73 -13.67
N THR A 279 21.46 27.46 -14.98
CA THR A 279 20.23 26.86 -15.53
C THR A 279 20.52 25.55 -16.26
N LEU A 280 19.55 24.64 -16.24
CA LEU A 280 19.57 23.43 -17.06
C LEU A 280 18.81 23.69 -18.37
N ASP A 281 19.54 23.96 -19.44
CA ASP A 281 19.01 24.40 -20.73
C ASP A 281 18.76 23.25 -21.72
N SER A 282 19.47 22.13 -21.56
CA SER A 282 19.52 21.02 -22.50
C SER A 282 19.61 19.68 -21.75
N PHE A 283 19.03 18.64 -22.35
CA PHE A 283 19.16 17.28 -21.83
C PHE A 283 20.44 16.62 -22.37
N VAL A 284 21.07 15.81 -21.54
CA VAL A 284 22.14 14.91 -21.96
C VAL A 284 21.53 13.79 -22.81
N LEU A 285 22.13 13.55 -23.99
CA LEU A 285 21.68 12.48 -24.87
C LEU A 285 21.91 11.12 -24.24
N VAL A 286 20.94 10.24 -24.43
CA VAL A 286 20.93 8.89 -23.86
C VAL A 286 21.73 7.99 -24.80
N ASN A 287 22.52 7.09 -24.23
CA ASN A 287 23.19 6.01 -24.95
C ASN A 287 22.40 4.69 -24.82
N ALA A 288 22.77 3.70 -25.63
CA ALA A 288 22.12 2.38 -25.64
C ALA A 288 22.07 1.71 -24.25
N GLU A 289 23.18 1.75 -23.50
CA GLU A 289 23.28 1.16 -22.16
C GLU A 289 22.30 1.81 -21.16
N ASN A 290 22.26 3.14 -21.11
CA ASN A 290 21.36 3.88 -20.24
C ASN A 290 19.89 3.62 -20.60
N LEU A 291 19.58 3.55 -21.90
CA LEU A 291 18.23 3.21 -22.36
C LEU A 291 17.84 1.79 -21.92
N GLN A 292 18.71 0.80 -22.12
CA GLN A 292 18.47 -0.58 -21.73
C GLN A 292 18.27 -0.70 -20.22
N LYS A 293 19.10 -0.01 -19.42
CA LYS A 293 18.96 0.06 -17.96
C LYS A 293 17.60 0.60 -17.57
N VAL A 294 17.18 1.76 -18.11
CA VAL A 294 15.86 2.33 -17.80
C VAL A 294 14.74 1.40 -18.25
N PHE A 295 14.79 0.90 -19.47
CA PHE A 295 13.78 0.03 -20.06
C PHE A 295 13.57 -1.27 -19.25
N SER A 296 14.65 -1.86 -18.73
CA SER A 296 14.59 -3.04 -17.87
C SER A 296 13.91 -2.76 -16.52
N THR A 297 14.12 -1.57 -15.94
CA THR A 297 13.58 -1.19 -14.63
C THR A 297 12.09 -0.81 -14.64
N VAL A 298 11.59 -0.19 -15.71
CA VAL A 298 10.18 0.26 -15.81
C VAL A 298 9.23 -0.94 -15.78
N ARG A 299 8.20 -0.93 -14.94
CA ARG A 299 7.27 -2.07 -14.85
C ARG A 299 6.49 -2.27 -16.16
N PRO A 300 6.35 -3.52 -16.68
CA PRO A 300 5.64 -3.79 -17.93
C PRO A 300 4.11 -3.74 -17.72
N THR A 301 3.58 -2.55 -17.47
CA THR A 301 2.14 -2.31 -17.34
C THR A 301 1.56 -1.88 -18.68
N THR A 302 0.81 -2.77 -19.33
CA THR A 302 0.18 -2.47 -20.62
C THR A 302 -0.93 -1.43 -20.47
N CYS A 303 -0.79 -0.35 -21.25
CA CYS A 303 -1.84 0.60 -21.53
C CYS A 303 -2.70 0.13 -22.69
N LEU A 304 -3.98 0.52 -22.71
CA LEU A 304 -4.87 0.27 -23.85
C LEU A 304 -4.34 0.94 -25.13
N LEU A 305 -3.67 2.08 -24.99
CA LEU A 305 -3.10 2.85 -26.08
C LEU A 305 -1.72 2.35 -26.54
N ASP A 306 -1.15 1.35 -25.86
CA ASP A 306 0.12 0.76 -26.30
C ASP A 306 -0.09 0.01 -27.63
N PRO A 307 0.85 0.13 -28.60
CA PRO A 307 0.72 -0.56 -29.88
C PRO A 307 0.80 -2.09 -29.72
N ILE A 308 1.57 -2.57 -28.75
CA ILE A 308 1.70 -3.98 -28.38
C ILE A 308 1.79 -4.13 -26.86
N PRO A 309 1.49 -5.32 -26.29
CA PRO A 309 1.61 -5.53 -24.85
C PRO A 309 3.04 -5.30 -24.33
N SER A 310 3.18 -4.57 -23.22
CA SER A 310 4.51 -4.17 -22.71
C SER A 310 5.40 -5.36 -22.36
N SER A 311 4.83 -6.53 -22.02
CA SER A 311 5.58 -7.75 -21.81
C SER A 311 6.26 -8.26 -23.09
N LEU A 312 5.53 -8.23 -24.22
CA LEU A 312 6.08 -8.60 -25.53
C LEU A 312 7.14 -7.59 -25.96
N PHE A 313 6.86 -6.31 -25.72
CA PHE A 313 7.78 -5.21 -25.98
C PHE A 313 9.09 -5.34 -25.20
N LYS A 314 9.04 -5.84 -23.95
CA LYS A 314 10.22 -6.18 -23.17
C LYS A 314 11.03 -7.35 -23.71
N THR A 315 10.36 -8.42 -24.13
CA THR A 315 11.03 -9.59 -24.69
C THR A 315 11.76 -9.27 -25.98
N LEU A 316 11.22 -8.37 -26.80
CA LEU A 316 11.74 -8.01 -28.12
C LEU A 316 12.55 -6.71 -28.12
N TYR A 317 13.06 -6.26 -26.97
CA TYR A 317 13.76 -4.97 -26.85
C TYR A 317 14.90 -4.81 -27.87
N GLY A 318 15.71 -5.85 -28.09
CA GLY A 318 16.85 -5.78 -29.00
C GLY A 318 16.47 -5.48 -30.46
N PHE A 319 15.25 -5.79 -30.90
CA PHE A 319 14.77 -5.44 -32.24
C PHE A 319 14.44 -3.95 -32.38
N PHE A 320 14.10 -3.28 -31.28
CA PHE A 320 13.65 -1.90 -31.28
C PHE A 320 14.69 -0.92 -30.74
N GLU A 321 15.83 -1.42 -30.26
CA GLU A 321 16.80 -0.63 -29.50
C GLU A 321 17.26 0.63 -30.25
N ALA A 322 17.69 0.49 -31.50
CA ALA A 322 18.17 1.61 -32.31
C ALA A 322 17.06 2.63 -32.64
N GLU A 323 15.87 2.15 -33.03
CA GLU A 323 14.72 3.01 -33.31
C GLU A 323 14.30 3.78 -32.04
N LEU A 324 14.23 3.10 -30.90
CA LEU A 324 13.88 3.71 -29.62
C LEU A 324 14.93 4.72 -29.16
N LEU A 325 16.22 4.43 -29.31
CA LEU A 325 17.28 5.36 -28.95
C LEU A 325 17.16 6.67 -29.73
N CYS A 326 16.95 6.57 -31.05
CA CYS A 326 16.72 7.70 -31.93
C CYS A 326 15.47 8.51 -31.51
N MET A 327 14.35 7.83 -31.25
CA MET A 327 13.10 8.45 -30.82
C MET A 327 13.22 9.21 -29.49
N MET A 328 13.86 8.59 -28.49
CA MET A 328 14.05 9.20 -27.17
C MET A 328 14.96 10.43 -27.27
N ASN A 329 16.09 10.32 -27.97
CA ASN A 329 17.02 11.44 -28.16
C ASN A 329 16.42 12.57 -28.99
N CYS A 330 15.60 12.26 -30.00
CA CYS A 330 14.85 13.26 -30.76
C CYS A 330 13.91 14.08 -29.87
N SER A 331 13.15 13.42 -28.97
CA SER A 331 12.29 14.11 -28.01
C SER A 331 13.08 15.02 -27.06
N LEU A 332 14.21 14.54 -26.54
CA LEU A 332 15.07 15.29 -25.62
C LEU A 332 15.74 16.49 -26.30
N GLN A 333 16.30 16.31 -27.50
CA GLN A 333 16.97 17.38 -28.26
C GLN A 333 16.03 18.51 -28.65
N LEU A 334 14.84 18.15 -29.17
CA LEU A 334 13.87 19.13 -29.64
C LEU A 334 13.07 19.77 -28.49
N GLY A 335 13.13 19.21 -27.29
CA GLY A 335 12.31 19.64 -26.18
C GLY A 335 10.81 19.40 -26.43
N VAL A 336 10.45 18.28 -27.05
CA VAL A 336 9.05 17.97 -27.43
C VAL A 336 8.61 16.66 -26.80
N PHE A 337 7.50 16.70 -26.05
CA PHE A 337 6.84 15.50 -25.55
C PHE A 337 5.86 14.96 -26.59
N PRO A 338 6.00 13.70 -27.04
CA PRO A 338 5.18 13.17 -28.14
C PRO A 338 3.67 13.21 -27.88
N ALA A 339 2.90 13.64 -28.87
CA ALA A 339 1.43 13.73 -28.83
C ALA A 339 0.78 12.37 -28.53
N ALA A 340 1.36 11.27 -29.02
CA ALA A 340 0.91 9.90 -28.73
C ALA A 340 0.92 9.55 -27.23
N PHE A 341 1.65 10.31 -26.40
CA PHE A 341 1.78 10.10 -24.95
C PHE A 341 0.93 11.07 -24.12
N LYS A 342 0.25 12.03 -24.76
CA LYS A 342 -0.53 13.08 -24.06
C LYS A 342 -1.91 12.63 -23.58
N THR A 343 -2.39 11.46 -24.02
CA THR A 343 -3.68 10.89 -23.59
C THR A 343 -3.50 9.87 -22.46
N ALA A 344 -4.17 10.10 -21.33
CA ALA A 344 -4.19 9.19 -20.18
C ALA A 344 -5.44 8.28 -20.19
N VAL A 345 -5.26 7.00 -19.87
CA VAL A 345 -6.39 6.06 -19.67
C VAL A 345 -6.68 5.93 -18.18
N VAL A 346 -7.72 6.61 -17.70
CA VAL A 346 -8.09 6.68 -16.29
C VAL A 346 -8.92 5.45 -15.90
N ARG A 347 -8.52 4.80 -14.79
CA ARG A 347 -9.27 3.72 -14.16
C ARG A 347 -9.79 4.19 -12.80
N PRO A 348 -11.12 4.25 -12.60
CA PRO A 348 -11.70 4.54 -11.30
C PRO A 348 -11.34 3.42 -10.32
N LEU A 349 -10.60 3.74 -9.26
CA LEU A 349 -10.22 2.79 -8.21
C LEU A 349 -10.82 3.20 -6.87
N LEU A 350 -11.58 2.30 -6.25
CA LEU A 350 -12.17 2.54 -4.94
C LEU A 350 -11.07 2.73 -3.88
N LYS A 351 -11.17 3.80 -3.09
CA LYS A 351 -10.16 4.21 -2.08
C LYS A 351 -9.94 3.14 -1.01
N LYS A 352 -11.00 2.48 -0.57
CA LYS A 352 -10.99 1.36 0.38
C LYS A 352 -12.09 0.39 -0.01
N SER A 353 -11.85 -0.91 0.14
CA SER A 353 -12.76 -1.96 -0.32
C SER A 353 -14.10 -2.03 0.41
N ASN A 354 -14.22 -1.40 1.58
CA ASN A 354 -15.42 -1.38 2.41
C ASN A 354 -16.26 -0.10 2.24
N LEU A 355 -15.85 0.81 1.36
CA LEU A 355 -16.60 2.04 1.09
C LEU A 355 -17.75 1.75 0.11
N ASP A 356 -18.78 2.60 0.16
CA ASP A 356 -19.90 2.48 -0.76
C ASP A 356 -19.43 2.69 -2.21
N CYS A 357 -19.70 1.69 -3.04
CA CYS A 357 -19.38 1.69 -4.47
C CYS A 357 -20.27 2.63 -5.28
N ASN A 358 -21.39 3.11 -4.70
CA ASN A 358 -22.32 4.01 -5.37
C ASN A 358 -21.92 5.48 -5.28
N ASP A 359 -21.13 5.85 -4.28
CA ASP A 359 -20.61 7.19 -4.11
C ASP A 359 -19.31 7.38 -4.91
N PHE A 360 -19.35 8.26 -5.92
CA PHE A 360 -18.21 8.55 -6.78
C PHE A 360 -17.04 9.23 -6.05
N ASN A 361 -17.30 9.90 -4.92
CA ASN A 361 -16.23 10.49 -4.09
C ASN A 361 -15.31 9.43 -3.49
N ASN A 362 -15.76 8.17 -3.42
CA ASN A 362 -14.95 7.05 -2.94
C ASN A 362 -13.95 6.52 -3.98
N TYR A 363 -13.92 7.06 -5.20
CA TYR A 363 -13.01 6.62 -6.25
C TYR A 363 -11.82 7.58 -6.45
N ARG A 364 -10.69 7.02 -6.90
CA ARG A 364 -9.50 7.76 -7.35
C ARG A 364 -9.34 7.62 -8.87
N PRO A 365 -9.02 8.71 -9.60
CA PRO A 365 -8.77 8.67 -11.03
C PRO A 365 -7.33 8.24 -11.33
N VAL A 366 -7.04 6.94 -11.30
CA VAL A 366 -5.66 6.44 -11.55
C VAL A 366 -5.38 6.36 -13.04
N SER A 367 -4.36 7.10 -13.49
CA SER A 367 -3.94 7.18 -14.89
C SER A 367 -3.04 6.01 -15.28
N ASN A 368 -3.50 5.20 -16.23
CA ASN A 368 -2.68 4.23 -16.94
C ASN A 368 -2.11 4.89 -18.21
N LEU A 369 -0.86 5.34 -18.12
CA LEU A 369 -0.14 5.97 -19.24
C LEU A 369 0.52 4.92 -20.16
N PRO A 370 0.74 5.25 -21.45
CA PRO A 370 1.50 4.41 -22.36
C PRO A 370 2.86 3.98 -21.79
N PHE A 371 3.30 2.75 -22.08
CA PHE A 371 4.55 2.20 -21.54
C PHE A 371 5.76 3.03 -21.96
N LEU A 372 5.85 3.42 -23.23
CA LEU A 372 6.95 4.24 -23.75
C LEU A 372 6.97 5.66 -23.16
N SER A 373 5.80 6.23 -22.83
CA SER A 373 5.72 7.50 -22.08
C SER A 373 6.49 7.39 -20.78
N LYS A 374 6.28 6.30 -20.02
CA LYS A 374 6.95 6.09 -18.73
C LYS A 374 8.45 5.88 -18.87
N VAL A 375 8.90 5.29 -19.98
CA VAL A 375 10.33 5.15 -20.28
C VAL A 375 10.95 6.53 -20.52
N LEU A 376 10.34 7.34 -21.38
CA LEU A 376 10.80 8.70 -21.67
C LEU A 376 10.78 9.58 -20.42
N GLU A 377 9.68 9.58 -19.66
CA GLU A 377 9.58 10.31 -18.40
C GLU A 377 10.64 9.86 -17.39
N LYS A 378 11.02 8.57 -17.36
CA LYS A 378 12.05 8.07 -16.45
C LYS A 378 13.45 8.53 -16.84
N LEU A 379 13.74 8.69 -18.14
CA LEU A 379 14.99 9.29 -18.62
C LEU A 379 15.09 10.75 -18.17
N VAL A 380 14.04 11.54 -18.41
CA VAL A 380 13.95 12.94 -17.94
C VAL A 380 14.04 13.02 -16.42
N PHE A 381 13.29 12.18 -15.70
CA PHE A 381 13.28 12.15 -14.24
C PHE A 381 14.68 11.96 -13.66
N THR A 382 15.51 11.10 -14.28
CA THR A 382 16.86 10.82 -13.79
C THR A 382 17.71 12.08 -13.87
N GLN A 383 17.78 12.71 -15.05
CA GLN A 383 18.56 13.94 -15.26
C GLN A 383 18.08 15.10 -14.38
N ILE A 384 16.76 15.27 -14.24
CA ILE A 384 16.18 16.31 -13.38
C ILE A 384 16.48 16.05 -11.91
N THR A 385 16.40 14.79 -11.46
CA THR A 385 16.69 14.46 -10.06
C THR A 385 18.16 14.70 -9.73
N ASP A 386 19.07 14.38 -10.64
CA ASP A 386 20.51 14.63 -10.47
C ASP A 386 20.77 16.14 -10.32
N PHE A 387 20.24 16.96 -11.25
CA PHE A 387 20.32 18.42 -11.17
C PHE A 387 19.74 18.99 -9.86
N LEU A 388 18.56 18.52 -9.44
CA LEU A 388 17.93 18.99 -8.20
C LEU A 388 18.72 18.64 -6.93
N ASN A 389 19.38 17.48 -6.91
CA ASN A 389 20.21 17.06 -5.79
C ASN A 389 21.53 17.82 -5.73
N ASP A 390 22.20 17.97 -6.87
CA ASP A 390 23.48 18.70 -6.98
C ASP A 390 23.33 20.15 -6.53
N ARG A 391 22.16 20.75 -6.81
CA ARG A 391 21.81 22.13 -6.44
C ARG A 391 21.11 22.28 -5.09
N GLN A 392 20.81 21.16 -4.41
CA GLN A 392 20.07 21.15 -3.14
C GLN A 392 18.76 21.96 -3.15
N ILE A 393 18.03 21.95 -4.28
CA ILE A 393 16.82 22.78 -4.49
C ILE A 393 15.62 22.27 -3.69
N LEU A 394 15.57 20.97 -3.40
CA LEU A 394 14.42 20.34 -2.75
C LEU A 394 14.30 20.75 -1.27
N GLU A 395 13.08 21.10 -0.87
CA GLU A 395 12.74 21.40 0.53
C GLU A 395 13.23 20.30 1.49
N ILE A 396 14.05 20.67 2.46
CA ILE A 396 14.67 19.79 3.46
C ILE A 396 13.60 18.99 4.23
N PHE A 397 12.50 19.64 4.61
CA PHE A 397 11.41 19.02 5.38
C PHE A 397 10.31 18.39 4.52
N GLN A 398 10.56 18.16 3.22
CA GLN A 398 9.71 17.35 2.36
C GLN A 398 10.32 15.95 2.21
N SER A 399 9.64 14.92 2.71
CA SER A 399 10.10 13.52 2.67
C SER A 399 9.37 12.65 1.65
N GLY A 400 8.26 13.14 1.09
CA GLY A 400 7.48 12.42 0.09
C GLY A 400 8.26 12.24 -1.22
N PHE A 401 8.25 11.03 -1.76
CA PHE A 401 8.82 10.69 -3.06
C PHE A 401 10.32 10.96 -3.23
N ARG A 402 11.08 11.02 -2.13
CA ARG A 402 12.54 11.22 -2.16
C ARG A 402 13.30 9.95 -1.84
N VAL A 403 14.47 9.79 -2.47
CA VAL A 403 15.43 8.74 -2.12
C VAL A 403 15.93 8.97 -0.69
N ASN A 404 16.20 7.90 0.05
CA ASN A 404 16.64 7.94 1.45
C ASN A 404 15.65 8.52 2.47
N HIS A 405 14.44 8.87 2.05
CA HIS A 405 13.36 9.35 2.92
C HIS A 405 12.22 8.31 2.98
N SER A 406 11.49 8.29 4.10
CA SER A 406 10.30 7.45 4.26
C SER A 406 9.32 8.07 5.24
N THR A 407 8.11 7.51 5.34
CA THR A 407 7.15 7.89 6.40
C THR A 407 7.78 7.75 7.79
N GLU A 408 8.54 6.67 8.01
CA GLU A 408 9.27 6.44 9.27
C GLU A 408 10.29 7.55 9.58
N THR A 409 11.09 8.03 8.61
CA THR A 409 12.07 9.10 8.89
C THR A 409 11.40 10.44 9.16
N ALA A 410 10.33 10.77 8.44
CA ALA A 410 9.55 11.99 8.67
C ALA A 410 8.91 11.99 10.07
N LEU A 411 8.19 10.91 10.41
CA LEU A 411 7.54 10.80 11.72
C LEU A 411 8.54 10.75 12.86
N LEU A 412 9.74 10.19 12.66
CA LEU A 412 10.77 10.14 13.69
C LEU A 412 11.31 11.52 14.03
N LYS A 413 11.44 12.42 13.05
CA LYS A 413 11.82 13.82 13.28
C LYS A 413 10.76 14.55 14.09
N VAL A 414 9.49 14.48 13.64
CA VAL A 414 8.37 15.10 14.36
C VAL A 414 8.27 14.55 15.78
N LEU A 415 8.29 13.23 15.95
CA LEU A 415 8.22 12.59 17.27
C LEU A 415 9.39 12.97 18.18
N ASN A 416 10.61 13.07 17.63
CA ASN A 416 11.77 13.53 18.38
C ASN A 416 11.50 14.91 18.99
N ASP A 417 11.05 15.86 18.17
CA ASP A 417 10.81 17.24 18.61
C ASP A 417 9.69 17.31 19.66
N LEU A 418 8.59 16.59 19.45
CA LEU A 418 7.48 16.51 20.42
C LEU A 418 7.94 15.93 21.77
N ARG A 419 8.79 14.89 21.76
CA ARG A 419 9.37 14.31 22.98
C ARG A 419 10.33 15.27 23.68
N CYS A 420 11.13 16.02 22.93
CA CYS A 420 12.04 17.03 23.49
C CYS A 420 11.29 18.20 24.13
N ASN A 421 10.20 18.63 23.51
CA ASN A 421 9.31 19.65 24.07
C ASN A 421 8.70 19.17 25.39
N TRP A 422 8.22 17.92 25.42
CA TRP A 422 7.70 17.32 26.65
C TRP A 422 8.75 17.25 27.75
N ASP A 423 9.96 16.76 27.44
CA ASP A 423 11.08 16.69 28.39
C ASP A 423 11.39 18.08 28.97
N SER A 424 11.25 19.12 28.15
CA SER A 424 11.41 20.53 28.53
C SER A 424 10.22 21.12 29.30
N GLN A 425 9.22 20.32 29.70
CA GLN A 425 7.98 20.75 30.38
C GLN A 425 7.13 21.71 29.55
N LYS A 426 7.11 21.55 28.22
CA LYS A 426 6.28 22.32 27.29
C LYS A 426 5.23 21.42 26.64
N LEU A 427 4.09 22.02 26.29
CA LEU A 427 3.09 21.40 25.43
C LEU A 427 3.55 21.47 23.97
N SER A 428 3.01 20.58 23.14
CA SER A 428 3.13 20.70 21.69
C SER A 428 1.76 20.63 21.04
N VAL A 429 1.54 21.46 20.03
CA VAL A 429 0.35 21.37 19.17
C VAL A 429 0.80 20.92 17.80
N LEU A 430 0.18 19.85 17.31
CA LEU A 430 0.40 19.25 16.00
C LEU A 430 -0.87 19.41 15.17
N VAL A 431 -0.76 20.05 14.01
CA VAL A 431 -1.84 20.24 13.04
C VAL A 431 -1.50 19.47 11.77
N LEU A 432 -2.39 18.57 11.36
CA LEU A 432 -2.27 17.78 10.14
C LEU A 432 -3.18 18.37 9.06
N LEU A 433 -2.59 18.97 8.04
CA LEU A 433 -3.29 19.57 6.91
C LEU A 433 -3.41 18.56 5.76
N ASP A 434 -4.62 18.41 5.21
CA ASP A 434 -4.93 17.57 4.03
C ASP A 434 -5.40 18.46 2.87
N LEU A 435 -5.05 18.08 1.64
CA LEU A 435 -5.43 18.79 0.42
C LEU A 435 -6.53 18.05 -0.35
N SER A 436 -7.49 18.81 -0.87
CA SER A 436 -8.53 18.30 -1.75
C SER A 436 -7.99 18.15 -3.19
N ALA A 437 -7.85 16.90 -3.64
CA ALA A 437 -7.47 16.56 -5.02
C ALA A 437 -6.15 17.20 -5.50
N ALA A 438 -5.14 17.24 -4.62
CA ALA A 438 -3.90 17.99 -4.79
C ALA A 438 -3.22 17.84 -6.17
N PHE A 439 -3.03 16.59 -6.64
CA PHE A 439 -2.39 16.33 -7.94
C PHE A 439 -3.25 16.79 -9.13
N ASP A 440 -4.57 16.75 -8.99
CA ASP A 440 -5.51 17.02 -10.08
C ASP A 440 -5.79 18.52 -10.24
N THR A 441 -5.47 19.35 -9.24
CA THR A 441 -5.72 20.81 -9.26
C THR A 441 -4.50 21.66 -9.64
N VAL A 442 -3.29 21.06 -9.70
CA VAL A 442 -2.03 21.74 -10.04
C VAL A 442 -2.18 22.60 -11.29
N ASP A 443 -1.93 23.89 -11.18
CA ASP A 443 -2.02 24.79 -12.32
C ASP A 443 -0.77 24.71 -13.20
N HIS A 444 -0.95 24.49 -14.51
CA HIS A 444 0.17 24.30 -15.44
C HIS A 444 0.99 25.57 -15.62
N ALA A 445 0.35 26.75 -15.65
CA ALA A 445 1.06 28.01 -15.84
C ALA A 445 1.94 28.34 -14.63
N ILE A 446 1.40 28.18 -13.41
CA ILE A 446 2.14 28.36 -12.16
C ILE A 446 3.30 27.36 -12.08
N LEU A 447 3.06 26.08 -12.38
CA LEU A 447 4.10 25.05 -12.36
C LEU A 447 5.23 25.40 -13.35
N LEU A 448 4.91 25.73 -14.60
CA LEU A 448 5.90 26.08 -15.62
C LEU A 448 6.70 27.33 -15.24
N ASN A 449 6.04 28.34 -14.66
CA ASN A 449 6.70 29.54 -14.15
C ASN A 449 7.72 29.19 -13.04
N ARG A 450 7.35 28.33 -12.09
CA ARG A 450 8.24 27.86 -11.02
C ARG A 450 9.41 27.05 -11.55
N LEU A 451 9.16 26.13 -12.48
CA LEU A 451 10.23 25.35 -13.11
C LEU A 451 11.25 26.24 -13.79
N LYS A 452 10.81 27.32 -14.44
CA LYS A 452 11.72 28.28 -15.09
C LYS A 452 12.46 29.16 -14.10
N HIS A 453 11.74 29.84 -13.22
CA HIS A 453 12.29 30.94 -12.42
C HIS A 453 12.82 30.53 -11.05
N MET A 454 12.26 29.49 -10.42
CA MET A 454 12.73 29.03 -9.10
C MET A 454 13.70 27.86 -9.20
N VAL A 455 13.43 26.93 -10.12
CA VAL A 455 14.25 25.71 -10.29
C VAL A 455 15.41 25.96 -11.27
N GLY A 456 15.26 26.89 -12.22
CA GLY A 456 16.29 27.18 -13.22
C GLY A 456 16.26 26.25 -14.43
N LEU A 457 15.09 25.75 -14.84
CA LEU A 457 14.95 25.00 -16.09
C LEU A 457 14.76 25.96 -17.26
N SER A 458 15.58 25.86 -18.30
CA SER A 458 15.55 26.75 -19.46
C SER A 458 15.64 25.95 -20.78
N GLY A 459 15.72 26.65 -21.92
CA GLY A 459 15.95 26.04 -23.23
C GLY A 459 15.02 24.87 -23.59
N ALA A 460 15.61 23.80 -24.13
CA ALA A 460 14.91 22.59 -24.55
C ALA A 460 14.24 21.86 -23.37
N VAL A 461 14.81 21.95 -22.17
CA VAL A 461 14.27 21.30 -20.97
C VAL A 461 12.95 21.93 -20.57
N HIS A 462 12.90 23.27 -20.50
CA HIS A 462 11.66 23.98 -20.21
C HIS A 462 10.60 23.74 -21.30
N ASN A 463 11.01 23.78 -22.57
CA ASN A 463 10.12 23.50 -23.71
C ASN A 463 9.51 22.09 -23.62
N TRP A 464 10.29 21.10 -23.16
CA TRP A 464 9.81 19.74 -23.00
C TRP A 464 8.71 19.64 -21.95
N PHE A 465 8.87 20.30 -20.79
CA PHE A 465 7.84 20.35 -19.76
C PHE A 465 6.58 21.09 -20.22
N THR A 466 6.76 22.22 -20.93
CA THR A 466 5.65 22.94 -21.56
C THR A 466 4.89 22.01 -22.50
N SER A 467 5.59 21.35 -23.42
CA SER A 467 4.99 20.38 -24.35
C SER A 467 4.33 19.20 -23.63
N CYS A 468 4.90 18.71 -22.54
CA CYS A 468 4.36 17.59 -21.75
C CYS A 468 3.03 17.93 -21.05
N LEU A 469 2.87 19.18 -20.60
CA LEU A 469 1.69 19.64 -19.86
C LEU A 469 0.60 20.22 -20.78
N SER A 470 0.97 20.76 -21.95
CA SER A 470 0.03 21.28 -22.94
C SER A 470 -0.74 20.19 -23.71
N ASP A 471 -1.99 20.50 -24.08
CA ASP A 471 -2.87 19.67 -24.91
C ASP A 471 -3.09 18.24 -24.40
N ARG A 472 -3.09 18.08 -23.07
CA ARG A 472 -3.36 16.79 -22.45
C ARG A 472 -4.84 16.43 -22.52
N SER A 473 -5.09 15.13 -22.59
CA SER A 473 -6.43 14.56 -22.59
C SER A 473 -6.49 13.30 -21.75
N PHE A 474 -7.71 12.92 -21.37
CA PHE A 474 -7.95 11.66 -20.69
C PHE A 474 -9.25 11.00 -21.17
N MET A 475 -9.34 9.69 -20.97
CA MET A 475 -10.59 8.93 -21.10
C MET A 475 -10.69 7.94 -19.93
N VAL A 476 -11.91 7.68 -19.47
CA VAL A 476 -12.19 6.68 -18.44
C VAL A 476 -12.41 5.32 -19.10
N SER A 477 -11.79 4.28 -18.54
CA SER A 477 -11.92 2.90 -19.02
C SER A 477 -12.24 1.93 -17.89
N MET A 478 -13.29 1.15 -18.10
CA MET A 478 -13.69 0.06 -17.21
C MET A 478 -13.95 -1.20 -18.05
N ASP A 479 -13.12 -2.23 -17.85
CA ASP A 479 -13.12 -3.45 -18.67
C ASP A 479 -13.08 -3.17 -20.18
N THR A 480 -14.19 -3.40 -20.89
CA THR A 480 -14.30 -3.20 -22.35
C THR A 480 -15.06 -1.93 -22.73
N CYS A 481 -15.43 -1.11 -21.73
CA CYS A 481 -16.20 0.11 -21.89
C CYS A 481 -15.32 1.36 -21.72
N PHE A 482 -15.69 2.43 -22.42
CA PHE A 482 -14.90 3.66 -22.51
C PHE A 482 -15.79 4.91 -22.52
N SER A 483 -15.30 6.00 -21.93
CA SER A 483 -15.85 7.34 -22.13
C SER A 483 -15.36 7.96 -23.43
N LYS A 484 -15.88 9.14 -23.77
CA LYS A 484 -15.25 10.02 -24.76
C LYS A 484 -13.89 10.53 -24.24
N ILE A 485 -13.10 11.08 -25.17
CA ILE A 485 -11.85 11.76 -24.83
C ILE A 485 -12.18 13.18 -24.38
N HIS A 486 -11.68 13.56 -23.21
CA HIS A 486 -11.86 14.90 -22.65
C HIS A 486 -10.52 15.60 -22.49
N LYS A 487 -10.51 16.92 -22.74
CA LYS A 487 -9.33 17.76 -22.50
C LYS A 487 -9.10 17.94 -21.00
N MET A 488 -7.84 18.06 -20.62
CA MET A 488 -7.40 18.31 -19.26
C MET A 488 -6.69 19.67 -19.22
N THR A 489 -7.18 20.59 -18.39
CA THR A 489 -6.68 21.96 -18.31
C THR A 489 -5.71 22.20 -17.15
N CYS A 490 -5.68 21.30 -16.18
CA CYS A 490 -4.83 21.36 -15.00
C CYS A 490 -4.55 19.95 -14.48
N GLY A 491 -3.65 19.86 -13.51
CA GLY A 491 -3.27 18.63 -12.84
C GLY A 491 -2.12 17.90 -13.51
N VAL A 492 -1.47 17.04 -12.73
CA VAL A 492 -0.44 16.10 -13.17
C VAL A 492 -0.98 14.67 -13.09
N PRO A 493 -0.80 13.81 -14.11
CA PRO A 493 -1.43 12.49 -14.13
C PRO A 493 -1.03 11.61 -12.95
N GLN A 494 -2.02 11.11 -12.19
CA GLN A 494 -1.81 10.16 -11.08
C GLN A 494 -1.35 8.79 -11.60
N GLY A 495 -0.04 8.58 -11.67
CA GLY A 495 0.58 7.39 -12.28
C GLY A 495 1.70 7.70 -13.27
N SER A 496 1.94 8.99 -13.54
CA SER A 496 3.16 9.48 -14.19
C SER A 496 4.41 9.26 -13.32
N VAL A 497 5.56 9.15 -13.97
CA VAL A 497 6.86 9.04 -13.28
C VAL A 497 7.28 10.41 -12.74
N LEU A 498 6.99 11.47 -13.50
CA LEU A 498 7.33 12.85 -13.15
C LEU A 498 6.33 13.53 -12.21
N GLY A 499 5.07 13.11 -12.17
CA GLY A 499 4.03 13.75 -11.36
C GLY A 499 4.43 14.00 -9.90
N PRO A 500 4.99 13.02 -9.18
CA PRO A 500 5.44 13.22 -7.80
C PRO A 500 6.50 14.31 -7.62
N VAL A 501 7.53 14.35 -8.47
CA VAL A 501 8.57 15.38 -8.38
C VAL A 501 8.03 16.75 -8.77
N LEU A 502 7.19 16.82 -9.81
CA LEU A 502 6.54 18.06 -10.23
C LEU A 502 5.65 18.63 -9.12
N PHE A 503 4.93 17.79 -8.39
CA PHE A 503 4.14 18.23 -7.25
C PHE A 503 5.01 18.75 -6.11
N ASN A 504 6.11 18.07 -5.78
CA ASN A 504 7.06 18.59 -4.78
C ASN A 504 7.64 19.95 -5.18
N LEU A 505 7.99 20.13 -6.47
CA LEU A 505 8.47 21.41 -7.01
C LEU A 505 7.39 22.50 -6.97
N TYR A 506 6.13 22.12 -7.20
CA TYR A 506 4.99 23.02 -7.04
C TYR A 506 4.88 23.51 -5.59
N MET A 507 5.10 22.63 -4.61
CA MET A 507 4.95 22.95 -3.19
C MET A 507 6.17 23.68 -2.57
N LEU A 508 7.27 23.90 -3.31
CA LEU A 508 8.51 24.48 -2.76
C LEU A 508 8.32 25.77 -1.95
N PRO A 509 7.55 26.79 -2.41
CA PRO A 509 7.41 28.04 -1.67
C PRO A 509 6.69 27.89 -0.33
N LEU A 510 5.90 26.83 -0.13
CA LEU A 510 5.18 26.62 1.12
C LEU A 510 6.12 26.59 2.33
N GLY A 511 7.33 26.06 2.17
CA GLY A 511 8.32 26.02 3.23
C GLY A 511 8.79 27.42 3.67
N SER A 512 8.91 28.38 2.76
CA SER A 512 9.26 29.77 3.13
C SER A 512 8.08 30.47 3.79
N VAL A 513 6.85 30.24 3.32
CA VAL A 513 5.62 30.73 3.94
C VAL A 513 5.55 30.31 5.41
N ILE A 514 5.78 29.03 5.70
CA ILE A 514 5.70 28.51 7.07
C ILE A 514 6.82 29.08 7.96
N ARG A 515 8.06 29.10 7.46
CA ARG A 515 9.22 29.61 8.22
C ARG A 515 9.09 31.07 8.62
N ARG A 516 8.40 31.90 7.81
CA ARG A 516 8.13 33.33 8.14
C ARG A 516 7.41 33.51 9.48
N HIS A 517 6.63 32.51 9.91
CA HIS A 517 5.90 32.54 11.18
C HIS A 517 6.64 31.84 12.33
N GLY A 518 7.85 31.30 12.09
CA GLY A 518 8.61 30.57 13.12
C GLY A 518 8.00 29.22 13.51
N VAL A 519 7.11 28.67 12.68
CA VAL A 519 6.43 27.39 12.91
C VAL A 519 7.27 26.25 12.33
N ASN A 520 7.40 25.13 13.06
CA ASN A 520 8.05 23.94 12.51
C ASN A 520 7.07 23.16 11.63
N PHE A 521 7.59 22.49 10.60
CA PHE A 521 6.76 21.65 9.76
C PHE A 521 7.50 20.45 9.22
N HIS A 522 6.71 19.47 8.78
CA HIS A 522 7.19 18.34 7.99
C HIS A 522 6.13 17.96 6.97
N SER A 523 6.52 17.88 5.70
CA SER A 523 5.65 17.45 4.61
C SER A 523 6.01 16.06 4.11
N TYR A 524 4.99 15.30 3.72
CA TYR A 524 5.14 14.05 2.99
C TYR A 524 4.15 14.06 1.82
N ALA A 525 4.66 14.43 0.65
CA ALA A 525 3.83 14.73 -0.52
C ALA A 525 2.85 15.88 -0.19
N ASP A 526 1.54 15.63 -0.33
CA ASP A 526 0.46 16.57 -0.04
C ASP A 526 0.14 16.70 1.46
N ASP A 527 0.46 15.68 2.28
CA ASP A 527 0.27 15.73 3.73
C ASP A 527 1.27 16.71 4.35
N THR A 528 0.79 17.80 4.96
CA THR A 528 1.65 18.79 5.64
C THR A 528 1.34 18.85 7.13
N GLN A 529 2.37 18.72 7.95
CA GLN A 529 2.25 18.69 9.41
C GLN A 529 2.89 19.94 9.97
N LEU A 530 2.13 20.76 10.68
CA LEU A 530 2.65 21.93 11.40
C LEU A 530 2.74 21.58 12.87
N TYR A 531 3.80 22.02 13.54
CA TYR A 531 3.91 21.85 14.98
C TYR A 531 4.68 22.95 15.66
N ILE A 532 4.21 23.30 16.86
CA ILE A 532 4.80 24.33 17.71
C ILE A 532 5.01 23.80 19.12
N SER A 533 5.92 24.43 19.85
CA SER A 533 6.07 24.23 21.28
C SER A 533 5.42 25.39 22.03
N VAL A 534 4.57 25.07 23.00
CA VAL A 534 3.78 26.05 23.74
C VAL A 534 4.04 25.89 25.23
N SER A 535 4.44 26.99 25.87
CA SER A 535 4.40 27.08 27.32
C SER A 535 2.95 27.35 27.75
N PRO A 536 2.45 26.76 28.85
CA PRO A 536 1.05 26.91 29.27
C PRO A 536 0.55 28.37 29.34
N ASP A 537 1.45 29.31 29.60
CA ASP A 537 1.15 30.74 29.78
C ASP A 537 1.44 31.62 28.55
N ASP A 538 2.06 31.10 27.49
CA ASP A 538 2.47 31.90 26.32
C ASP A 538 1.50 31.71 25.13
N THR A 539 0.74 32.74 24.79
CA THR A 539 -0.21 32.73 23.66
C THR A 539 0.44 33.05 22.32
N ARG A 540 1.63 33.66 22.30
CA ARG A 540 2.23 34.19 21.05
C ARG A 540 2.50 33.10 20.01
N GLN A 541 2.90 31.91 20.47
CA GLN A 541 3.16 30.76 19.60
C GLN A 541 1.87 30.24 18.95
N MET A 542 0.74 30.35 19.66
CA MET A 542 -0.56 30.01 19.08
C MET A 542 -0.96 31.02 18.03
N ASP A 543 -0.85 32.31 18.33
CA ASP A 543 -1.16 33.37 17.36
C ASP A 543 -0.31 33.23 16.09
N ALA A 544 0.98 32.89 16.24
CA ALA A 544 1.87 32.60 15.11
C ALA A 544 1.41 31.38 14.29
N LEU A 545 0.96 30.30 14.93
CA LEU A 545 0.40 29.13 14.24
C LEU A 545 -0.89 29.48 13.49
N PHE A 546 -1.78 30.27 14.08
CA PHE A 546 -3.01 30.69 13.41
C PHE A 546 -2.75 31.58 12.20
N ASN A 547 -1.89 32.60 12.36
CA ASN A 547 -1.46 33.45 11.26
C ASN A 547 -0.77 32.65 10.16
N CYS A 548 0.01 31.62 10.54
CA CYS A 548 0.61 30.69 9.60
C CYS A 548 -0.44 29.91 8.81
N ILE A 549 -1.45 29.33 9.47
CA ILE A 549 -2.53 28.58 8.79
C ILE A 549 -3.32 29.49 7.83
N LEU A 550 -3.58 30.75 8.22
CA LEU A 550 -4.25 31.73 7.37
C LEU A 550 -3.41 32.09 6.13
N ASP A 551 -2.12 32.34 6.30
CA ASP A 551 -1.18 32.63 5.21
C ASP A 551 -1.03 31.42 4.27
N ILE A 552 -0.94 30.21 4.82
CA ILE A 552 -0.97 28.95 4.05
C ILE A 552 -2.26 28.85 3.25
N ARG A 553 -3.42 29.14 3.85
CA ARG A 553 -4.71 29.09 3.16
C ARG A 553 -4.76 30.09 2.00
N SER A 554 -4.29 31.32 2.21
CA SER A 554 -4.19 32.35 1.17
C SER A 554 -3.28 31.89 0.04
N TRP A 555 -2.06 31.48 0.38
CA TRP A 555 -1.07 31.00 -0.57
C TRP A 555 -1.59 29.79 -1.35
N MET A 556 -2.23 28.83 -0.70
CA MET A 556 -2.82 27.67 -1.38
C MET A 556 -3.90 28.09 -2.38
N ALA A 557 -4.78 29.02 -2.00
CA ALA A 557 -5.82 29.55 -2.89
C ALA A 557 -5.22 30.26 -4.12
N GLU A 558 -4.19 31.11 -3.92
CA GLU A 558 -3.44 31.75 -5.02
C GLU A 558 -2.81 30.74 -5.98
N ASN A 559 -2.54 29.53 -5.48
CA ASN A 559 -1.94 28.42 -6.19
C ASN A 559 -2.95 27.34 -6.60
N PHE A 560 -4.26 27.64 -6.64
CA PHE A 560 -5.31 26.69 -7.03
C PHE A 560 -5.28 25.37 -6.23
N LEU A 561 -4.84 25.42 -4.98
CA LEU A 561 -4.91 24.32 -4.01
C LEU A 561 -5.98 24.62 -2.97
N GLN A 562 -6.69 23.60 -2.51
CA GLN A 562 -7.74 23.74 -1.50
C GLN A 562 -7.44 22.86 -0.28
N LEU A 563 -7.37 23.49 0.89
CA LEU A 563 -7.32 22.79 2.17
C LEU A 563 -8.64 22.07 2.45
N ASN A 564 -8.54 20.83 2.89
CA ASN A 564 -9.68 20.04 3.31
C ASN A 564 -9.92 20.24 4.82
N GLN A 565 -10.87 21.11 5.16
CA GLN A 565 -11.18 21.41 6.56
C GLN A 565 -11.70 20.18 7.32
N ASP A 566 -12.57 19.38 6.71
CA ASP A 566 -13.16 18.19 7.34
C ASP A 566 -12.15 17.10 7.71
N LYS A 567 -10.98 17.09 7.05
CA LYS A 567 -9.91 16.14 7.31
C LYS A 567 -8.73 16.74 8.07
N THR A 568 -8.74 18.03 8.32
CA THR A 568 -7.68 18.67 9.11
C THR A 568 -7.80 18.17 10.55
N GLU A 569 -6.77 17.50 11.07
CA GLU A 569 -6.76 16.93 12.42
C GLU A 569 -5.78 17.70 13.32
N VAL A 570 -6.17 17.95 14.57
CA VAL A 570 -5.32 18.62 15.57
C VAL A 570 -5.07 17.70 16.76
N LEU A 571 -3.82 17.61 17.22
CA LEU A 571 -3.41 16.86 18.39
C LEU A 571 -2.64 17.78 19.35
N ILE A 572 -3.08 17.83 20.60
CA ILE A 572 -2.30 18.45 21.68
C ILE A 572 -1.56 17.33 22.42
N VAL A 573 -0.25 17.49 22.50
CA VAL A 573 0.67 16.58 23.18
C VAL A 573 1.16 17.25 24.46
N GLY A 574 0.92 16.61 25.60
CA GLY A 574 1.35 17.10 26.91
C GLY A 574 0.55 16.49 28.06
N PRO A 575 0.87 16.83 29.32
CA PRO A 575 0.13 16.35 30.48
C PRO A 575 -1.34 16.78 30.47
N GLU A 576 -2.26 15.91 30.85
CA GLU A 576 -3.72 16.12 30.77
C GLU A 576 -4.19 17.46 31.35
N ALA A 577 -3.82 17.76 32.59
CA ALA A 577 -4.19 19.00 33.28
C ALA A 577 -3.71 20.28 32.56
N GLN A 578 -2.63 20.20 31.78
CA GLN A 578 -2.13 21.34 31.00
C GLN A 578 -2.82 21.43 29.63
N ARG A 579 -3.19 20.29 29.03
CA ARG A 579 -3.95 20.26 27.76
C ARG A 579 -5.30 20.95 27.91
N GLU A 580 -6.01 20.70 29.02
CA GLU A 580 -7.33 21.29 29.28
C GLU A 580 -7.31 22.82 29.25
N LYS A 581 -6.24 23.45 29.75
CA LYS A 581 -6.07 24.91 29.72
C LYS A 581 -5.94 25.48 28.31
N LEU A 582 -5.52 24.65 27.35
CA LEU A 582 -5.27 25.03 25.97
C LEU A 582 -6.48 24.78 25.06
N LEU A 583 -7.37 23.87 25.45
CA LEU A 583 -8.59 23.52 24.70
C LEU A 583 -9.45 24.76 24.41
N SER A 584 -9.74 25.54 25.45
CA SER A 584 -10.57 26.75 25.34
C SER A 584 -10.02 27.79 24.36
N LYS A 585 -8.69 27.87 24.23
CA LYS A 585 -8.03 28.75 23.27
C LYS A 585 -8.15 28.23 21.85
N LEU A 586 -8.02 26.93 21.61
CA LEU A 586 -8.11 26.32 20.28
C LEU A 586 -9.55 26.34 19.72
N GLU A 587 -10.53 26.16 20.60
CA GLU A 587 -11.96 26.26 20.24
C GLU A 587 -12.33 27.64 19.69
N ALA A 588 -11.70 28.71 20.20
CA ALA A 588 -11.91 30.08 19.70
C ALA A 588 -11.49 30.26 18.22
N PHE A 589 -10.68 29.34 17.68
CA PHE A 589 -10.20 29.35 16.31
C PHE A 589 -10.76 28.20 15.46
N SER A 590 -11.84 27.55 15.91
CA SER A 590 -12.49 26.44 15.20
C SER A 590 -11.58 25.24 14.94
N LEU A 591 -10.51 25.07 15.74
CA LEU A 591 -9.69 23.87 15.73
C LEU A 591 -10.18 22.93 16.82
N CYS A 592 -10.71 21.78 16.44
CA CYS A 592 -11.18 20.76 17.37
C CYS A 592 -10.06 19.72 17.63
N PRO A 593 -9.34 19.80 18.76
CA PRO A 593 -8.30 18.84 19.08
C PRO A 593 -8.89 17.46 19.38
N SER A 594 -8.24 16.43 18.87
CA SER A 594 -8.53 15.03 19.18
C SER A 594 -7.48 14.50 20.16
N LEU A 595 -7.87 13.50 20.98
CA LEU A 595 -6.94 12.75 21.83
C LEU A 595 -6.02 11.81 21.05
N GLN A 596 -6.38 11.50 19.80
CA GLN A 596 -5.57 10.69 18.89
C GLN A 596 -5.81 11.10 17.44
N VAL A 597 -4.75 11.06 16.63
CA VAL A 597 -4.81 11.41 15.19
C VAL A 597 -4.03 10.39 14.36
N LYS A 598 -4.39 10.23 13.08
CA LYS A 598 -3.70 9.29 12.20
C LYS A 598 -2.69 10.00 11.30
N ASN A 599 -1.43 9.94 11.69
CA ASN A 599 -0.32 10.58 10.99
C ASN A 599 0.50 9.58 10.14
N LEU A 600 0.47 9.72 8.80
CA LEU A 600 1.19 8.86 7.82
C LEU A 600 1.06 7.34 8.08
N GLY A 601 -0.12 6.91 8.54
CA GLY A 601 -0.44 5.51 8.82
C GLY A 601 -0.18 5.04 10.26
N VAL A 602 0.38 5.90 11.11
CA VAL A 602 0.60 5.65 12.55
C VAL A 602 -0.43 6.44 13.36
N ILE A 603 -0.90 5.88 14.48
CA ILE A 603 -1.87 6.59 15.35
C ILE A 603 -1.06 7.24 16.48
N PHE A 604 -1.06 8.56 16.53
CA PHE A 604 -0.45 9.32 17.61
C PHE A 604 -1.52 9.60 18.65
N ASP A 605 -1.17 9.49 19.93
CA ASP A 605 -2.02 9.88 21.05
C ASP A 605 -1.39 11.04 21.84
N SER A 606 -2.20 11.78 22.59
CA SER A 606 -1.78 12.97 23.34
C SER A 606 -0.68 12.72 24.38
N GLU A 607 -0.38 11.46 24.72
CA GLU A 607 0.68 11.07 25.65
C GLU A 607 1.88 10.43 24.96
N LEU A 608 1.84 10.29 23.63
CA LEU A 608 2.87 9.59 22.83
C LEU A 608 3.17 8.17 23.35
N GLY A 609 2.17 7.50 23.94
CA GLY A 609 2.28 6.14 24.48
C GLY A 609 2.10 5.04 23.43
N PHE A 610 1.53 5.39 22.27
CA PHE A 610 1.20 4.56 21.11
C PHE A 610 0.29 3.36 21.41
N ILE A 611 -0.45 3.39 22.52
CA ILE A 611 -1.35 2.30 22.92
C ILE A 611 -2.45 2.07 21.86
N PRO A 612 -3.15 3.10 21.35
CA PRO A 612 -4.15 2.89 20.30
C PRO A 612 -3.55 2.33 19.01
N HIS A 613 -2.34 2.77 18.64
CA HIS A 613 -1.63 2.25 17.47
C HIS A 613 -1.30 0.76 17.62
N VAL A 614 -0.70 0.36 18.74
CA VAL A 614 -0.36 -1.04 19.02
C VAL A 614 -1.63 -1.92 19.04
N LYS A 615 -2.72 -1.45 19.64
CA LYS A 615 -4.02 -2.15 19.60
C LYS A 615 -4.54 -2.33 18.17
N HIS A 616 -4.43 -1.30 17.33
CA HIS A 616 -4.85 -1.35 15.93
C HIS A 616 -4.03 -2.37 15.12
N VAL A 617 -2.69 -2.30 15.23
CA VAL A 617 -1.78 -3.23 14.54
C VAL A 617 -2.01 -4.67 15.00
N THR A 618 -2.17 -4.90 16.31
CA THR A 618 -2.43 -6.25 16.84
C THR A 618 -3.79 -6.80 16.41
N LYS A 619 -4.85 -5.99 16.42
CA LYS A 619 -6.18 -6.39 15.94
C LYS A 619 -6.13 -6.88 14.49
N ILE A 620 -5.48 -6.11 13.60
CA ILE A 620 -5.33 -6.49 12.19
C ILE A 620 -4.40 -7.70 12.04
N GLY A 621 -3.31 -7.76 12.83
CA GLY A 621 -2.39 -8.89 12.84
C GLY A 621 -3.08 -10.20 13.21
N PHE A 622 -3.85 -10.21 14.30
CA PHE A 622 -4.60 -11.39 14.73
C PHE A 622 -5.70 -11.79 13.73
N TYR A 623 -6.35 -10.82 13.08
CA TYR A 623 -7.28 -11.09 11.99
C TYR A 623 -6.61 -11.89 10.87
N HIS A 624 -5.47 -11.43 10.36
CA HIS A 624 -4.74 -12.16 9.32
C HIS A 624 -4.15 -13.48 9.83
N LEU A 625 -3.67 -13.52 11.07
CA LEU A 625 -3.14 -14.74 11.67
C LEU A 625 -4.22 -15.83 11.78
N LYS A 626 -5.44 -15.48 12.17
CA LYS A 626 -6.59 -16.41 12.21
C LYS A 626 -6.89 -16.97 10.82
N ASN A 627 -6.84 -16.12 9.79
CA ASN A 627 -7.01 -16.55 8.41
C ASN A 627 -5.89 -17.48 7.95
N ILE A 628 -4.63 -17.15 8.23
CA ILE A 628 -3.48 -18.02 7.92
C ILE A 628 -3.59 -19.36 8.68
N ALA A 629 -4.00 -19.36 9.94
CA ALA A 629 -4.19 -20.57 10.73
C ALA A 629 -5.23 -21.52 10.12
N ARG A 630 -6.33 -21.00 9.55
CA ARG A 630 -7.35 -21.79 8.84
C ARG A 630 -6.79 -22.53 7.62
N VAL A 631 -5.87 -21.91 6.89
CA VAL A 631 -5.24 -22.53 5.69
C VAL A 631 -3.90 -23.20 5.99
N ARG A 632 -3.38 -23.08 7.22
CA ARG A 632 -2.12 -23.71 7.63
C ARG A 632 -2.04 -25.22 7.31
N PRO A 633 -3.12 -26.03 7.44
CA PRO A 633 -3.07 -27.46 7.09
C PRO A 633 -2.84 -27.73 5.61
N ILE A 634 -3.17 -26.77 4.73
CA ILE A 634 -3.05 -26.85 3.27
C ILE A 634 -1.86 -26.05 2.72
N LEU A 635 -0.94 -25.62 3.58
CA LEU A 635 0.25 -24.87 3.17
C LEU A 635 1.52 -25.56 3.70
N SER A 636 2.59 -25.49 2.91
CA SER A 636 3.93 -25.89 3.37
C SER A 636 4.43 -24.93 4.46
N ARG A 637 5.45 -25.36 5.22
CA ARG A 637 6.10 -24.49 6.22
C ARG A 637 6.65 -23.22 5.59
N ALA A 638 7.40 -23.35 4.50
CA ALA A 638 8.01 -22.23 3.78
C ALA A 638 6.96 -21.22 3.27
N ASN A 639 5.87 -21.69 2.65
CA ASN A 639 4.81 -20.78 2.19
C ASN A 639 4.11 -20.09 3.36
N THR A 640 3.86 -20.82 4.45
CA THR A 640 3.28 -20.23 5.66
C THR A 640 4.19 -19.13 6.22
N GLU A 641 5.50 -19.37 6.27
CA GLU A 641 6.49 -18.40 6.72
C GLU A 641 6.49 -17.13 5.86
N MET A 642 6.43 -17.29 4.54
CA MET A 642 6.27 -16.14 3.63
C MET A 642 5.00 -15.33 3.94
N LEU A 643 3.88 -15.99 4.25
CA LEU A 643 2.66 -15.29 4.67
C LEU A 643 2.81 -14.63 6.04
N MET A 644 3.48 -15.28 7.00
CA MET A 644 3.75 -14.65 8.30
C MET A 644 4.57 -13.38 8.12
N HIS A 645 5.59 -13.39 7.28
CA HIS A 645 6.39 -12.21 7.00
C HIS A 645 5.61 -11.13 6.27
N ALA A 646 4.85 -11.49 5.23
CA ALA A 646 4.10 -10.54 4.42
C ALA A 646 2.93 -9.89 5.18
N PHE A 647 2.27 -10.60 6.09
CA PHE A 647 1.05 -10.12 6.77
C PHE A 647 1.26 -9.71 8.23
N ILE A 648 2.21 -10.32 8.94
CA ILE A 648 2.42 -10.06 10.37
C ILE A 648 3.70 -9.26 10.58
N THR A 649 4.84 -9.80 10.16
CA THR A 649 6.15 -9.16 10.38
C THR A 649 6.23 -7.78 9.73
N SER A 650 5.77 -7.64 8.49
CA SER A 650 5.74 -6.35 7.77
C SER A 650 4.97 -5.26 8.52
N ARG A 651 3.90 -5.63 9.25
CA ARG A 651 3.09 -4.70 10.05
C ARG A 651 3.76 -4.36 11.38
N ILE A 652 4.41 -5.33 12.01
CA ILE A 652 5.19 -5.12 13.24
C ILE A 652 6.38 -4.20 12.97
N ASP A 653 6.99 -4.28 11.78
CA ASP A 653 8.20 -3.52 11.41
C ASP A 653 7.92 -2.16 10.74
N TYR A 654 6.66 -1.86 10.40
CA TYR A 654 6.28 -0.58 9.80
C TYR A 654 6.34 0.52 10.85
N CYS A 655 7.20 1.52 10.64
CA CYS A 655 7.41 2.65 11.56
C CYS A 655 7.72 2.26 13.01
N ASN A 656 8.36 1.11 13.23
CA ASN A 656 8.59 0.59 14.57
C ASN A 656 9.67 1.38 15.36
N ALA A 657 10.50 2.18 14.69
CA ALA A 657 11.45 3.09 15.36
C ALA A 657 10.73 4.11 16.28
N LEU A 658 9.48 4.46 15.98
CA LEU A 658 8.68 5.39 16.79
C LEU A 658 8.35 4.81 18.18
N LEU A 659 8.39 3.48 18.32
CA LEU A 659 8.13 2.79 19.57
C LEU A 659 9.36 2.69 20.49
N SER A 660 10.48 3.34 20.11
CA SER A 660 11.69 3.45 20.92
C SER A 660 11.41 4.07 22.29
N GLY A 661 12.08 3.55 23.32
CA GLY A 661 11.96 4.00 24.71
C GLY A 661 10.61 3.73 25.40
N LEU A 662 9.64 3.10 24.71
CA LEU A 662 8.34 2.81 25.34
C LEU A 662 8.45 1.70 26.39
N PRO A 663 7.64 1.75 27.47
CA PRO A 663 7.57 0.67 28.45
C PRO A 663 7.23 -0.68 27.82
N LYS A 664 7.87 -1.77 28.31
CA LYS A 664 7.62 -3.14 27.83
C LYS A 664 6.14 -3.52 27.84
N LYS A 665 5.35 -3.01 28.79
CA LYS A 665 3.90 -3.24 28.87
C LYS A 665 3.17 -2.76 27.60
N ASN A 666 3.55 -1.62 27.04
CA ASN A 666 2.93 -1.03 25.84
C ASN A 666 3.29 -1.84 24.58
N ILE A 667 4.51 -2.39 24.52
CA ILE A 667 5.00 -3.18 23.37
C ILE A 667 4.55 -4.65 23.46
N SER A 668 4.26 -5.16 24.66
CA SER A 668 3.92 -6.57 24.91
C SER A 668 2.84 -7.16 23.99
N PRO A 669 1.78 -6.44 23.55
CA PRO A 669 0.80 -7.00 22.64
C PRO A 669 1.39 -7.38 21.27
N LEU A 670 2.37 -6.61 20.76
CA LEU A 670 3.09 -6.94 19.53
C LEU A 670 3.94 -8.20 19.70
N GLN A 671 4.58 -8.36 20.86
CA GLN A 671 5.33 -9.57 21.18
C GLN A 671 4.41 -10.79 21.23
N LEU A 672 3.22 -10.67 21.83
CA LEU A 672 2.23 -11.75 21.86
C LEU A 672 1.73 -12.13 20.45
N LEU A 673 1.57 -11.15 19.55
CA LEU A 673 1.25 -11.39 18.16
C LEU A 673 2.37 -12.18 17.46
N GLN A 674 3.64 -11.76 17.63
CA GLN A 674 4.80 -12.47 17.07
C GLN A 674 4.88 -13.91 17.61
N ASN A 675 4.71 -14.09 18.92
CA ASN A 675 4.71 -15.39 19.59
C ASN A 675 3.62 -16.29 19.01
N SER A 676 2.42 -15.75 18.83
CA SER A 676 1.30 -16.50 18.24
C SER A 676 1.58 -16.89 16.79
N ALA A 677 2.18 -15.99 16.00
CA ALA A 677 2.60 -16.30 14.63
C ALA A 677 3.65 -17.43 14.58
N ALA A 678 4.65 -17.38 15.47
CA ALA A 678 5.67 -18.43 15.57
C ALA A 678 5.04 -19.79 15.93
N ARG A 679 4.07 -19.81 16.85
CA ARG A 679 3.32 -21.03 17.21
C ARG A 679 2.53 -21.59 16.04
N VAL A 680 1.81 -20.76 15.29
CA VAL A 680 1.03 -21.21 14.10
C VAL A 680 1.96 -21.75 13.01
N LEU A 681 3.13 -21.12 12.81
CA LEU A 681 4.11 -21.57 11.83
C LEU A 681 4.66 -22.96 12.20
N THR A 682 5.11 -23.12 13.44
CA THR A 682 5.77 -24.34 13.96
C THR A 682 4.81 -25.42 14.45
N LYS A 683 3.50 -25.11 14.53
CA LYS A 683 2.47 -25.97 15.14
C LYS A 683 2.77 -26.31 16.61
N THR A 684 3.41 -25.38 17.30
CA THR A 684 3.77 -25.53 18.71
C THR A 684 2.52 -25.38 19.59
N ARG A 685 2.40 -26.22 20.63
CA ARG A 685 1.29 -26.18 21.60
C ARG A 685 1.22 -24.81 22.30
N GLY A 686 0.01 -24.36 22.67
CA GLY A 686 -0.19 -23.04 23.27
C GLY A 686 0.59 -22.76 24.55
N ARG A 687 0.80 -23.78 25.40
CA ARG A 687 1.50 -23.66 26.69
C ARG A 687 3.03 -23.89 26.63
N ALA A 688 3.57 -24.31 25.48
CA ALA A 688 5.01 -24.57 25.38
C ALA A 688 5.81 -23.26 25.50
N HIS A 689 7.02 -23.33 26.06
CA HIS A 689 7.89 -22.16 26.18
C HIS A 689 8.20 -21.57 24.78
N ILE A 690 8.06 -20.25 24.62
CA ILE A 690 8.15 -19.62 23.29
C ILE A 690 9.58 -19.27 22.87
N THR A 691 10.48 -19.02 23.82
CA THR A 691 11.85 -18.57 23.55
C THR A 691 12.62 -19.52 22.62
N PRO A 692 12.64 -20.85 22.85
CA PRO A 692 13.31 -21.80 21.95
C PRO A 692 12.70 -21.82 20.54
N VAL A 693 11.40 -21.51 20.42
CA VAL A 693 10.73 -21.45 19.13
C VAL A 693 11.21 -20.23 18.35
N LEU A 694 11.28 -19.06 18.99
CA LEU A 694 11.78 -17.83 18.35
C LEU A 694 13.26 -17.97 17.96
N GLU A 695 14.05 -18.56 18.83
CA GLU A 695 15.47 -18.86 18.58
C GLU A 695 15.62 -19.80 17.37
N SER A 696 14.89 -20.93 17.33
CA SER A 696 14.93 -21.86 16.19
C SER A 696 14.51 -21.23 14.85
N LEU A 697 13.65 -20.21 14.89
CA LEU A 697 13.19 -19.47 13.72
C LEU A 697 14.14 -18.31 13.36
N HIS A 698 15.15 -18.02 14.17
CA HIS A 698 15.99 -16.83 14.06
C HIS A 698 15.17 -15.52 14.06
N TRP A 699 14.11 -15.48 14.87
CA TRP A 699 13.20 -14.34 14.98
C TRP A 699 13.55 -13.50 16.21
N LEU A 700 14.10 -12.31 15.98
CA LEU A 700 14.35 -11.33 17.04
C LEU A 700 13.05 -10.95 17.78
N PRO A 701 13.05 -10.88 19.13
CA PRO A 701 11.95 -10.30 19.90
C PRO A 701 11.68 -8.86 19.49
N VAL A 702 10.44 -8.39 19.65
CA VAL A 702 9.97 -7.09 19.13
C VAL A 702 10.81 -5.92 19.64
N CYS A 703 11.25 -5.92 20.90
CA CYS A 703 12.13 -4.86 21.42
C CYS A 703 13.44 -4.75 20.63
N PHE A 704 14.11 -5.87 20.38
CA PHE A 704 15.34 -5.91 19.58
C PHE A 704 15.09 -5.56 18.11
N ARG A 705 13.87 -5.75 17.58
CA ARG A 705 13.51 -5.28 16.23
C ARG A 705 13.39 -3.75 16.15
N ILE A 706 12.96 -3.12 17.25
CA ILE A 706 12.92 -1.65 17.36
C ILE A 706 14.35 -1.13 17.43
N ASP A 707 15.19 -1.70 18.29
CA ASP A 707 16.61 -1.32 18.42
C ASP A 707 17.35 -1.51 17.10
N PHE A 708 17.13 -2.64 16.42
CA PHE A 708 17.67 -2.90 15.09
C PHE A 708 17.29 -1.80 14.09
N LYS A 709 16.03 -1.33 14.12
CA LYS A 709 15.58 -0.29 13.21
C LYS A 709 16.24 1.06 13.53
N VAL A 710 16.27 1.45 14.81
CA VAL A 710 16.90 2.70 15.23
C VAL A 710 18.38 2.70 14.83
N LEU A 711 19.12 1.64 15.15
CA LEU A 711 20.54 1.51 14.81
C LEU A 711 20.79 1.51 13.29
N LEU A 712 19.91 0.89 12.51
CA LEU A 712 19.97 0.96 11.05
C LEU A 712 19.76 2.38 10.52
N LEU A 713 18.85 3.16 11.13
CA LEU A 713 18.64 4.56 10.78
C LEU A 713 19.85 5.42 11.17
N VAL A 714 20.42 5.21 12.36
CA VAL A 714 21.66 5.88 12.79
C VAL A 714 22.80 5.61 11.81
N PHE A 715 23.08 4.33 11.50
CA PHE A 715 24.11 3.96 10.53
C PHE A 715 23.90 4.66 9.18
N LYS A 716 22.66 4.65 8.68
CA LYS A 716 22.33 5.29 7.41
C LYS A 716 22.59 6.80 7.44
N CYS A 717 22.18 7.49 8.50
CA CYS A 717 22.41 8.93 8.64
C CYS A 717 23.91 9.26 8.66
N LEU A 718 24.70 8.51 9.43
CA LEU A 718 26.16 8.71 9.51
C LEU A 718 26.91 8.46 8.19
N ASN A 719 26.30 7.70 7.26
CA ASN A 719 26.91 7.34 5.97
C ASN A 719 26.25 8.08 4.78
N GLY A 720 25.51 9.17 5.01
CA GLY A 720 24.86 9.95 3.93
C GLY A 720 23.70 9.22 3.22
N LEU A 721 23.19 8.15 3.83
CA LEU A 721 22.07 7.33 3.34
C LEU A 721 20.76 7.60 4.11
N GLY A 722 20.75 8.66 4.92
CA GLY A 722 19.59 9.17 5.64
C GLY A 722 19.34 10.65 5.32
N PRO A 723 18.18 11.18 5.75
CA PRO A 723 17.88 12.60 5.58
C PRO A 723 18.76 13.49 6.48
N SER A 724 19.06 14.71 6.02
CA SER A 724 19.86 15.68 6.79
C SER A 724 19.22 16.00 8.14
N TYR A 725 17.91 16.25 8.18
CA TYR A 725 17.19 16.59 9.42
C TYR A 725 17.25 15.52 10.54
N LEU A 726 17.61 14.26 10.24
CA LEU A 726 17.92 13.25 11.27
C LEU A 726 19.42 13.13 11.52
N SER A 727 20.23 13.33 10.48
CA SER A 727 21.69 13.31 10.57
C SER A 727 22.20 14.42 11.49
N ASP A 728 21.58 15.60 11.41
CA ASP A 728 21.89 16.78 12.24
C ASP A 728 21.61 16.53 13.74
N LEU A 729 20.79 15.52 14.08
CA LEU A 729 20.51 15.13 15.47
C LEU A 729 21.61 14.21 16.06
N LEU A 730 22.52 13.71 15.22
CA LEU A 730 23.55 12.71 15.60
C LEU A 730 24.93 13.37 15.59
N LEU A 731 25.32 13.93 16.74
CA LEU A 731 26.57 14.66 16.87
C LEU A 731 27.74 13.69 17.14
N PRO A 732 28.82 13.73 16.34
CA PRO A 732 30.05 12.97 16.62
C PRO A 732 30.66 13.35 17.97
N TYR A 733 31.15 12.36 18.71
CA TYR A 733 31.88 12.59 19.95
C TYR A 733 33.36 12.87 19.66
N GLU A 734 33.78 14.10 19.86
CA GLU A 734 35.17 14.52 19.78
C GLU A 734 35.68 14.89 21.19
N PRO A 735 36.56 14.07 21.80
CA PRO A 735 37.12 14.39 23.10
C PRO A 735 38.13 15.55 22.99
N SER A 736 38.14 16.45 23.97
CA SER A 736 39.06 17.61 24.02
C SER A 736 40.55 17.25 24.10
N ARG A 737 40.86 15.98 24.37
CA ARG A 737 42.20 15.39 24.40
C ARG A 737 42.16 14.02 23.73
N THR A 738 43.28 13.55 23.21
CA THR A 738 43.41 12.22 22.61
C THR A 738 43.21 11.13 23.67
N LEU A 739 42.02 10.54 23.69
CA LEU A 739 41.64 9.41 24.55
C LEU A 739 41.60 8.12 23.73
N ARG A 740 41.60 6.95 24.38
CA ARG A 740 41.36 5.65 23.71
C ARG A 740 40.01 5.58 22.99
N SER A 741 39.06 6.45 23.36
CA SER A 741 37.76 6.59 22.70
C SER A 741 37.80 7.49 21.46
N SER A 742 38.90 8.23 21.23
CA SER A 742 39.08 9.07 20.06
C SER A 742 39.16 8.20 18.80
N GLY A 743 38.39 8.53 17.76
CA GLY A 743 38.36 7.79 16.50
C GLY A 743 37.49 6.52 16.47
N THR A 744 36.84 6.15 17.58
CA THR A 744 36.02 4.91 17.67
C THR A 744 34.58 5.05 17.15
N GLY A 745 34.26 6.18 16.53
CA GLY A 745 32.95 6.46 15.92
C GLY A 745 31.79 6.63 16.91
N LEU A 746 32.06 7.15 18.12
CA LEU A 746 31.04 7.39 19.15
C LEU A 746 30.23 8.66 18.85
N LEU A 747 29.03 8.72 19.42
CA LEU A 747 28.11 9.87 19.35
C LEU A 747 27.93 10.55 20.71
N ILE A 748 27.66 11.84 20.71
CA ILE A 748 27.29 12.57 21.93
C ILE A 748 25.88 12.13 22.35
N VAL A 749 25.74 11.76 23.63
CA VAL A 749 24.44 11.49 24.23
C VAL A 749 23.99 12.74 25.00
N PRO A 750 22.91 13.42 24.59
CA PRO A 750 22.45 14.63 25.26
C PRO A 750 21.96 14.35 26.68
N LYS A 751 21.91 15.37 27.53
CA LYS A 751 21.26 15.27 28.84
C LYS A 751 19.74 15.42 28.67
N VAL A 752 18.99 14.59 29.39
CA VAL A 752 17.51 14.58 29.38
C VAL A 752 16.99 14.59 30.81
N ARG A 753 15.76 15.08 31.01
CA ARG A 753 15.14 15.23 32.34
C ARG A 753 14.28 14.03 32.72
N THR A 754 13.71 13.33 31.75
CA THR A 754 12.71 12.28 31.95
C THR A 754 13.09 10.98 31.26
N HIS A 755 12.84 9.86 31.95
CA HIS A 755 13.01 8.51 31.39
C HIS A 755 11.95 8.17 30.32
N THR A 756 10.73 8.71 30.44
CA THR A 756 9.60 8.30 29.58
C THR A 756 9.61 8.97 28.20
N HIS A 757 10.00 10.24 28.12
CA HIS A 757 9.98 11.00 26.86
C HIS A 757 11.38 11.44 26.44
N GLY A 758 12.18 11.98 27.36
CA GLY A 758 13.54 12.43 27.09
C GLY A 758 14.44 11.30 26.58
N GLU A 759 14.57 10.22 27.36
CA GLU A 759 15.34 9.04 26.95
C GLU A 759 14.73 8.30 25.75
N ALA A 760 13.44 8.51 25.48
CA ALA A 760 12.78 7.94 24.32
C ALA A 760 13.01 8.75 23.03
N ALA A 761 13.48 10.00 23.11
CA ALA A 761 13.74 10.83 21.93
C ALA A 761 14.86 10.22 21.07
N PHE A 762 14.73 10.30 19.73
CA PHE A 762 15.69 9.69 18.81
C PHE A 762 17.12 10.22 19.02
N GLN A 763 17.27 11.52 19.24
CA GLN A 763 18.55 12.18 19.50
C GLN A 763 19.25 11.69 20.78
N TRP A 764 18.55 10.99 21.67
CA TRP A 764 19.13 10.36 22.85
C TRP A 764 19.24 8.84 22.69
N TYR A 765 18.14 8.20 22.31
CA TYR A 765 18.00 6.75 22.22
C TYR A 765 18.94 6.17 21.16
N GLY A 766 19.06 6.83 20.01
CA GLY A 766 19.95 6.44 18.92
C GLY A 766 21.42 6.45 19.35
N PRO A 767 21.98 7.60 19.77
CA PRO A 767 23.36 7.69 20.26
C PRO A 767 23.68 6.74 21.41
N ARG A 768 22.78 6.58 22.39
CA ARG A 768 22.99 5.63 23.49
C ARG A 768 23.14 4.20 22.99
N LEU A 769 22.22 3.74 22.15
CA LEU A 769 22.29 2.38 21.59
C LEU A 769 23.53 2.22 20.72
N TRP A 770 23.83 3.20 19.86
CA TRP A 770 25.00 3.17 18.99
C TRP A 770 26.32 3.03 19.76
N ASN A 771 26.45 3.77 20.87
CA ASN A 771 27.63 3.72 21.71
C ASN A 771 27.79 2.38 22.46
N SER A 772 26.70 1.64 22.69
CA SER A 772 26.76 0.29 23.26
C SER A 772 27.22 -0.79 22.28
N LEU A 773 27.28 -0.50 20.98
CA LEU A 773 27.75 -1.47 19.98
C LEU A 773 29.27 -1.72 20.09
N PRO A 774 29.74 -2.91 19.72
CA PRO A 774 31.16 -3.14 19.46
C PRO A 774 31.70 -2.25 18.33
N GLU A 775 32.98 -1.90 18.40
CA GLU A 775 33.63 -1.05 17.41
C GLU A 775 33.61 -1.66 16.00
N GLU A 776 33.85 -2.98 15.87
CA GLU A 776 33.79 -3.71 14.59
C GLU A 776 32.43 -3.63 13.88
N LEU A 777 31.36 -3.44 14.66
CA LEU A 777 30.00 -3.23 14.14
C LEU A 777 29.82 -1.78 13.66
N ARG A 778 30.33 -0.80 14.42
CA ARG A 778 30.29 0.61 14.02
C ARG A 778 31.13 0.87 12.77
N ALA A 779 32.27 0.19 12.63
CA ALA A 779 33.19 0.29 11.51
C ALA A 779 32.79 -0.54 10.27
N ALA A 780 31.55 -1.01 10.17
CA ALA A 780 31.10 -1.81 9.04
C ALA A 780 31.17 -1.03 7.71
N GLU A 781 31.65 -1.66 6.63
CA GLU A 781 31.96 -0.95 5.37
C GLU A 781 30.74 -0.44 4.61
N ASN A 782 29.58 -1.09 4.78
CA ASN A 782 28.34 -0.72 4.09
C ASN A 782 27.10 -1.21 4.85
N VAL A 783 25.93 -0.70 4.44
CA VAL A 783 24.63 -1.01 5.06
C VAL A 783 24.32 -2.50 5.07
N HIS A 784 24.71 -3.25 4.03
CA HIS A 784 24.41 -4.69 3.96
C HIS A 784 25.19 -5.46 5.02
N VAL A 785 26.49 -5.20 5.12
CA VAL A 785 27.38 -5.80 6.12
C VAL A 785 26.92 -5.42 7.52
N PHE A 786 26.65 -4.13 7.77
CA PHE A 786 26.14 -3.64 9.04
C PHE A 786 24.85 -4.36 9.45
N LYS A 787 23.88 -4.45 8.53
CA LYS A 787 22.58 -5.08 8.77
C LYS A 787 22.73 -6.55 9.20
N ASN A 788 23.61 -7.29 8.53
CA ASN A 788 23.83 -8.71 8.83
C ASN A 788 24.53 -8.88 10.19
N ARG A 789 25.65 -8.17 10.41
CA ARG A 789 26.39 -8.23 11.69
C ARG A 789 25.51 -7.78 12.86
N LEU A 790 24.75 -6.69 12.69
CA LEU A 790 23.86 -6.16 13.72
C LEU A 790 22.76 -7.15 14.10
N LYS A 791 22.15 -7.81 13.11
CA LYS A 791 21.15 -8.85 13.38
C LYS A 791 21.74 -9.97 14.23
N THR A 792 22.94 -10.45 13.88
CA THR A 792 23.63 -11.50 14.65
C THR A 792 23.93 -11.05 16.07
N HIS A 793 24.46 -9.84 16.24
CA HIS A 793 24.76 -9.27 17.56
C HIS A 793 23.52 -9.19 18.47
N LEU A 794 22.42 -8.60 17.97
CA LEU A 794 21.18 -8.50 18.73
C LEU A 794 20.52 -9.86 18.95
N PHE A 795 20.74 -10.83 18.06
CA PHE A 795 20.22 -12.18 18.23
C PHE A 795 20.92 -12.88 19.39
N ASN A 796 22.24 -12.77 19.48
CA ASN A 796 22.99 -13.29 20.61
C ASN A 796 22.50 -12.65 21.91
N LEU A 797 22.47 -11.31 22.00
CA LEU A 797 21.95 -10.60 23.19
C LEU A 797 20.52 -11.00 23.62
N ALA A 798 19.69 -11.50 22.70
CA ALA A 798 18.32 -11.89 22.98
C ALA A 798 18.18 -13.33 23.50
N PHE A 799 19.11 -14.23 23.18
CA PHE A 799 18.97 -15.68 23.39
C PHE A 799 20.16 -16.36 24.07
N THR A 800 21.32 -15.69 24.19
CA THR A 800 22.45 -16.06 25.05
C THR A 800 22.47 -15.16 26.27
#